data_AF-A0A2T3MXX7-F1
#
_entry.id   AF-A0A2T3MXX7-F1
#
_cell.length_a   1.000
_cell.length_b   1.000
_cell.length_c   1.000
_cell.angle_alpha   90.00
_cell.angle_beta   90.00
_cell.angle_gamma   90.00
#
_symmetry.space_group_name_H-M   'P 1'
#
loop_
_entity.id
_entity.type
_entity.pdbx_description
1 polymer ?
#
loop_
_entity_poly.entity_id
_entity_poly.type
_entity_poly.pdbx_seq_one_letter_code
_entity_poly.pdbx_strand_id
1 'polypeptide(L)'
;MRYLGFLLYGLSIFFSLHAQANCSALKTSENFTVLFRINDANLDETVFISKKNGKSSYPLWSDDWFYRYSSIIYDSISVEKGKDYDIWLHYESGGHKAGVLTYYQYIAPAGWTYVTHKDVNLSFLRSINIGISEENTDQLICSSGGEGPELPEPEPDYCELFPGPVQTWQGNTNNYFSQDATSQIFNTSEKKVGFSNQITKSYNPLYAPSAFVSGLCDGMRCELDGPQSEEKALRWDTSTVEHIKIDHVVKKNEISKPNTQYESYWGAPYPGLQVERNASLTFTSGEYWVDSAIILGKLNIDGNVVLHVWNKLDIGGSVNTSNPTDNLTIFAYNSGGSCPLPANFPKGPPQVNTSYAVNINVAGQFNGRIYSQGPVALSNATTLIGAVTACQLQLSNTAKIIGKSECFDPQPKNTLKITPKSAFGLTCERMPVTFSVRKENGDLDTDYSGTLNASVTSSNPTNSCWALTEDATECSKENITISLPGGQRKLWLQSKTAGDITIKGKTGDLSDNAGPYRFAPFGFRVNGGDPAKTVAGKNETLLIEAVADRGAKCEVIEDYGKVEGENKPLSITSLDYVQPTTGSKSLDVDGSTLADGASIVKSLRFTQGKALLPVTYKDAGEISFELADDKWQPKDCETDSTDCDDRERDWKGLKGKAVIYSRPYTFALCDIQSAGGRTDFSGTSSSGNGFAAAGETFSVTFKPIIWTSSLANPDSDNSSDSNHDIVTTGSAWCQVATTPNYYSVEALNLSAPLNLSIPDAPHSPVPEQGTANKGELAGTVSVPFNQRQAQDGLIVSNLTWSEVGSLWLQSDATYLGMKLDQGVGALGRFYPHHFTLNSSELVDAVPDKFTYMDQSFTASFEVEAQNKAGGATLNYGDFAAVYQEKLDLVAIDGGVTSTDKNELTSRLDQSVLPSLPPWAKSWSQATLTLDQGEVGFLRDVITSEPKTTSPDGPYDVRVGLVVNKPADCATRGCTDFADQDLELLDADDVTSVKAIALAGNITARYGRLKLDDANSQFDKAVNVSVRAQYWDSSVNAFVINTDDSISRFDGGNYCKQMIWPTAPDDVAKSKSIMQGSGTVSSGKSYVLEASPDRTDYFREQVRFWLRLAKSPQSTESGVLNCKDGDAPTAGDYYRPWLQYNWRDNGDEDPSAVVTFGVYRGNDRIIYRGEKGMNRLLN
;
A
#
# COMPACT_ATOMS: atom_id res chain seq x y z
N MET A 1 -58.21 10.82 24.33
CA MET A 1 -58.23 12.13 23.64
C MET A 1 -56.96 12.23 22.81
N ARG A 2 -57.11 12.35 21.47
CA ARG A 2 -56.17 12.84 20.44
C ARG A 2 -54.74 12.28 20.54
N TYR A 3 -54.27 11.36 19.70
CA TYR A 3 -54.22 11.41 18.24
C TYR A 3 -54.33 9.98 17.65
N LEU A 4 -55.41 9.73 16.92
CA LEU A 4 -55.58 8.61 16.00
C LEU A 4 -55.59 9.25 14.61
N GLY A 5 -54.57 9.01 13.80
CA GLY A 5 -54.45 9.57 12.45
C GLY A 5 -52.99 9.65 12.02
N PHE A 6 -52.71 9.13 10.82
CA PHE A 6 -51.42 9.01 10.12
C PHE A 6 -50.62 7.73 10.40
N LEU A 7 -51.01 6.63 9.73
CA LEU A 7 -50.10 5.62 9.14
C LEU A 7 -50.89 4.55 8.34
N LEU A 8 -51.79 5.01 7.46
CA LEU A 8 -52.53 4.17 6.50
C LEU A 8 -52.61 4.85 5.12
N TYR A 9 -51.62 5.69 4.81
CA TYR A 9 -51.52 6.50 3.58
C TYR A 9 -50.18 6.27 2.86
N GLY A 10 -49.68 5.03 2.86
CA GLY A 10 -48.43 4.63 2.21
C GLY A 10 -48.58 3.76 0.96
N LEU A 11 -49.80 3.31 0.62
CA LEU A 11 -50.05 2.39 -0.50
C LEU A 11 -51.00 2.97 -1.58
N SER A 12 -51.08 4.29 -1.65
CA SER A 12 -51.85 5.00 -2.69
C SER A 12 -50.98 5.89 -3.58
N ILE A 13 -49.65 5.77 -3.50
CA ILE A 13 -48.70 6.69 -4.15
C ILE A 13 -48.22 6.20 -5.54
N PHE A 14 -48.51 4.97 -5.97
CA PHE A 14 -48.19 4.53 -7.34
C PHE A 14 -49.20 4.97 -8.42
N PHE A 15 -50.36 5.52 -8.04
CA PHE A 15 -51.42 5.89 -9.00
C PHE A 15 -51.73 7.38 -9.08
N SER A 16 -50.86 8.25 -8.59
CA SER A 16 -51.00 9.70 -8.80
C SER A 16 -50.09 10.17 -9.94
N LEU A 17 -50.72 10.64 -11.02
CA LEU A 17 -50.14 11.42 -12.13
C LEU A 17 -49.26 10.64 -13.13
N HIS A 18 -49.84 9.76 -13.96
CA HIS A 18 -49.28 9.52 -15.29
C HIS A 18 -50.41 9.46 -16.33
N ALA A 19 -50.13 10.04 -17.50
CA ALA A 19 -51.03 10.20 -18.63
C ALA A 19 -51.81 8.92 -18.97
N GLN A 20 -53.03 9.05 -19.50
CA GLN A 20 -53.68 7.96 -20.25
C GLN A 20 -52.70 7.43 -21.30
N ALA A 21 -51.97 6.37 -20.94
CA ALA A 21 -50.99 5.77 -21.80
C ALA A 21 -51.76 5.01 -22.89
N ASN A 22 -51.44 5.33 -24.13
CA ASN A 22 -52.24 4.90 -25.26
C ASN A 22 -51.94 3.43 -25.57
N CYS A 23 -52.71 2.51 -24.98
CA CYS A 23 -52.64 1.06 -25.28
C CYS A 23 -52.85 0.74 -26.77
N SER A 24 -53.12 1.73 -27.64
CA SER A 24 -53.14 1.60 -29.10
C SER A 24 -51.83 1.98 -29.81
N ALA A 25 -50.75 2.35 -29.10
CA ALA A 25 -49.51 2.86 -29.67
C ALA A 25 -48.27 1.96 -29.47
N LEU A 26 -48.44 0.74 -28.99
CA LEU A 26 -47.35 -0.20 -28.73
C LEU A 26 -46.78 -0.80 -30.03
N LYS A 27 -45.53 -1.29 -29.97
CA LYS A 27 -44.86 -1.96 -31.08
C LYS A 27 -44.23 -3.28 -30.65
N THR A 28 -44.33 -4.31 -31.49
CA THR A 28 -43.70 -5.62 -31.23
C THR A 28 -42.17 -5.61 -31.34
N SER A 29 -41.61 -4.58 -31.98
CA SER A 29 -40.17 -4.37 -32.17
C SER A 29 -39.50 -3.67 -30.99
N GLU A 30 -40.26 -3.32 -29.96
CA GLU A 30 -39.82 -2.60 -28.76
C GLU A 30 -40.37 -3.35 -27.53
N ASN A 31 -39.75 -3.16 -26.37
CA ASN A 31 -40.27 -3.71 -25.12
C ASN A 31 -41.55 -2.97 -24.72
N PHE A 32 -42.53 -3.69 -24.17
CA PHE A 32 -43.73 -3.07 -23.65
C PHE A 32 -44.25 -3.78 -22.40
N THR A 33 -45.02 -3.05 -21.60
CA THR A 33 -45.69 -3.61 -20.42
C THR A 33 -47.19 -3.47 -20.53
N VAL A 34 -47.90 -4.39 -19.89
CA VAL A 34 -49.35 -4.37 -19.69
C VAL A 34 -49.62 -4.65 -18.21
N LEU A 35 -50.24 -3.71 -17.51
CA LEU A 35 -50.67 -3.84 -16.12
C LEU A 35 -52.19 -3.77 -16.09
N PHE A 36 -52.85 -4.65 -15.36
CA PHE A 36 -54.30 -4.64 -15.16
C PHE A 36 -54.65 -5.26 -13.81
N ARG A 37 -55.85 -4.94 -13.32
CA ARG A 37 -56.39 -5.44 -12.06
C ARG A 37 -57.59 -6.34 -12.33
N ILE A 38 -57.68 -7.41 -11.56
CA ILE A 38 -58.88 -8.23 -11.44
C ILE A 38 -59.48 -7.95 -10.07
N ASN A 39 -60.73 -7.50 -10.05
CA ASN A 39 -61.50 -7.32 -8.82
C ASN A 39 -62.55 -8.43 -8.74
N ASP A 40 -62.60 -9.17 -7.64
CA ASP A 40 -63.55 -10.27 -7.43
C ASP A 40 -63.52 -11.31 -8.58
N ALA A 41 -62.36 -11.94 -8.80
CA ALA A 41 -62.11 -12.82 -9.94
C ALA A 41 -63.21 -13.86 -10.17
N ASN A 42 -63.70 -13.99 -11.40
CA ASN A 42 -64.75 -14.95 -11.79
C ASN A 42 -64.28 -16.06 -12.72
N LEU A 43 -62.99 -16.07 -13.09
CA LEU A 43 -62.37 -16.98 -14.06
C LEU A 43 -62.97 -16.80 -15.46
N ASP A 44 -63.26 -15.56 -15.82
CA ASP A 44 -63.75 -15.12 -17.12
C ASP A 44 -63.04 -13.83 -17.61
N GLU A 45 -61.84 -13.57 -17.09
CA GLU A 45 -61.04 -12.39 -17.34
C GLU A 45 -60.05 -12.60 -18.49
N THR A 46 -59.99 -11.64 -19.43
CA THR A 46 -59.15 -11.77 -20.63
C THR A 46 -58.57 -10.44 -21.09
N VAL A 47 -57.27 -10.44 -21.39
CA VAL A 47 -56.57 -9.32 -22.03
C VAL A 47 -56.16 -9.72 -23.45
N PHE A 48 -56.51 -8.90 -24.42
CA PHE A 48 -56.30 -9.14 -25.85
C PHE A 48 -55.23 -8.26 -26.46
N ILE A 49 -54.55 -8.79 -27.48
CA ILE A 49 -53.65 -8.08 -28.39
C ILE A 49 -54.24 -8.05 -29.81
N SER A 50 -54.15 -6.90 -30.46
CA SER A 50 -54.68 -6.67 -31.80
C SER A 50 -53.73 -5.82 -32.65
N LYS A 51 -53.97 -5.77 -33.96
CA LYS A 51 -53.36 -4.75 -34.82
C LYS A 51 -53.99 -3.40 -34.49
N LYS A 52 -53.20 -2.31 -34.41
CA LYS A 52 -53.61 -0.93 -34.04
C LYS A 52 -54.96 -0.41 -34.61
N ASN A 53 -55.41 -0.93 -35.77
CA ASN A 53 -56.72 -0.62 -36.39
C ASN A 53 -57.40 -1.88 -36.99
N GLY A 54 -57.11 -3.07 -36.48
CA GLY A 54 -57.63 -4.35 -36.97
C GLY A 54 -58.89 -4.79 -36.22
N LYS A 55 -59.78 -5.54 -36.89
CA LYS A 55 -60.98 -6.14 -36.27
C LYS A 55 -60.71 -7.48 -35.57
N SER A 56 -59.49 -8.01 -35.64
CA SER A 56 -59.12 -9.31 -35.08
C SER A 56 -58.22 -9.12 -33.86
N SER A 57 -58.73 -9.56 -32.71
CA SER A 57 -58.02 -9.64 -31.43
C SER A 57 -57.62 -11.08 -31.11
N TYR A 58 -56.53 -11.26 -30.39
CA TYR A 58 -56.02 -12.55 -29.92
C TYR A 58 -55.78 -12.45 -28.41
N PRO A 59 -56.11 -13.48 -27.61
CA PRO A 59 -55.92 -13.39 -26.17
C PRO A 59 -54.42 -13.43 -25.84
N LEU A 60 -53.93 -12.38 -25.20
CA LEU A 60 -52.56 -12.26 -24.71
C LEU A 60 -52.41 -12.97 -23.36
N TRP A 61 -53.38 -12.77 -22.46
CA TRP A 61 -53.51 -13.44 -21.17
C TRP A 61 -55.00 -13.71 -20.91
N SER A 62 -55.32 -14.84 -20.30
CA SER A 62 -56.70 -15.20 -19.93
C SER A 62 -56.71 -16.25 -18.82
N ASP A 63 -57.66 -16.15 -17.90
CA ASP A 63 -58.03 -17.24 -16.97
C ASP A 63 -59.36 -17.92 -17.35
N ASP A 64 -60.05 -17.39 -18.38
CA ASP A 64 -61.25 -17.99 -18.97
C ASP A 64 -60.93 -19.33 -19.66
N TRP A 65 -61.58 -20.38 -19.17
CA TRP A 65 -61.49 -21.74 -19.72
C TRP A 65 -61.76 -21.81 -21.23
N PHE A 66 -62.53 -20.87 -21.79
CA PHE A 66 -62.84 -20.79 -23.23
C PHE A 66 -61.58 -20.53 -24.07
N TYR A 67 -60.59 -19.78 -23.54
CA TYR A 67 -59.37 -19.42 -24.26
C TYR A 67 -58.15 -20.32 -23.95
N ARG A 68 -58.32 -21.42 -23.20
CA ARG A 68 -57.21 -22.31 -22.76
C ARG A 68 -56.26 -22.85 -23.83
N TYR A 69 -56.69 -22.87 -25.10
CA TYR A 69 -55.88 -23.33 -26.24
C TYR A 69 -55.50 -22.22 -27.22
N SER A 70 -55.98 -20.99 -27.01
CA SER A 70 -55.82 -19.87 -27.94
C SER A 70 -55.17 -18.65 -27.30
N SER A 71 -55.13 -18.55 -25.97
CA SER A 71 -54.36 -17.52 -25.29
C SER A 71 -52.86 -17.79 -25.34
N ILE A 72 -52.08 -16.71 -25.33
CA ILE A 72 -50.62 -16.82 -25.18
C ILE A 72 -50.32 -17.32 -23.77
N ILE A 73 -50.81 -16.65 -22.73
CA ILE A 73 -50.78 -17.16 -21.36
C ILE A 73 -52.19 -17.57 -20.95
N TYR A 74 -52.36 -18.83 -20.55
CA TYR A 74 -53.57 -19.32 -19.92
C TYR A 74 -53.26 -19.55 -18.44
N ASP A 75 -53.89 -18.79 -17.56
CA ASP A 75 -53.74 -18.92 -16.12
C ASP A 75 -54.91 -19.69 -15.52
N SER A 76 -54.69 -20.96 -15.18
CA SER A 76 -55.69 -21.80 -14.51
C SER A 76 -55.38 -22.08 -13.05
N ILE A 77 -54.34 -21.45 -12.47
CA ILE A 77 -53.78 -21.87 -11.18
C ILE A 77 -53.56 -20.68 -10.25
N SER A 78 -53.00 -19.56 -10.72
CA SER A 78 -52.64 -18.44 -9.84
C SER A 78 -53.82 -17.52 -9.49
N VAL A 79 -54.86 -17.48 -10.31
CA VAL A 79 -56.09 -16.72 -10.02
C VAL A 79 -57.16 -17.64 -9.42
N GLU A 80 -57.49 -17.41 -8.15
CA GLU A 80 -58.61 -18.04 -7.45
C GLU A 80 -59.87 -17.15 -7.46
N LYS A 81 -61.03 -17.79 -7.63
CA LYS A 81 -62.34 -17.12 -7.64
C LYS A 81 -62.60 -16.32 -6.34
N GLY A 82 -63.09 -15.08 -6.48
CA GLY A 82 -63.51 -14.23 -5.37
C GLY A 82 -62.40 -13.46 -4.67
N LYS A 83 -61.22 -13.34 -5.32
CA LYS A 83 -60.07 -12.57 -4.81
C LYS A 83 -59.67 -11.49 -5.81
N ASP A 84 -58.94 -10.50 -5.29
CA ASP A 84 -58.42 -9.38 -6.06
C ASP A 84 -56.95 -9.62 -6.42
N TYR A 85 -56.57 -9.27 -7.64
CA TYR A 85 -55.20 -9.45 -8.15
C TYR A 85 -54.75 -8.23 -8.95
N ASP A 86 -53.49 -7.82 -8.76
CA ASP A 86 -52.79 -6.99 -9.73
C ASP A 86 -51.91 -7.88 -10.61
N ILE A 87 -52.04 -7.76 -11.92
CA ILE A 87 -51.33 -8.57 -12.90
C ILE A 87 -50.47 -7.66 -13.77
N TRP A 88 -49.21 -8.06 -13.92
CA TRP A 88 -48.25 -7.38 -14.76
C TRP A 88 -47.65 -8.34 -15.79
N LEU A 89 -47.76 -7.95 -17.06
CA LEU A 89 -47.17 -8.63 -18.20
C LEU A 89 -46.04 -7.78 -18.78
N HIS A 90 -44.87 -8.39 -18.94
CA HIS A 90 -43.69 -7.75 -19.50
C HIS A 90 -43.29 -8.45 -20.81
N TYR A 91 -43.30 -7.72 -21.93
CA TYR A 91 -42.84 -8.23 -23.22
C TYR A 91 -41.46 -7.67 -23.56
N GLU A 92 -40.49 -8.56 -23.72
CA GLU A 92 -39.13 -8.25 -24.18
C GLU A 92 -38.98 -8.60 -25.65
N SER A 93 -38.58 -7.65 -26.49
CA SER A 93 -38.43 -7.86 -27.92
C SER A 93 -37.09 -8.53 -28.26
N GLY A 94 -37.15 -9.68 -28.93
CA GLY A 94 -35.98 -10.33 -29.54
C GLY A 94 -35.63 -9.78 -30.94
N GLY A 95 -36.19 -8.63 -31.31
CA GLY A 95 -36.13 -8.07 -32.66
C GLY A 95 -37.34 -8.47 -33.53
N HIS A 96 -37.99 -7.47 -34.14
CA HIS A 96 -39.19 -7.60 -34.98
C HIS A 96 -40.51 -7.99 -34.27
N LYS A 97 -40.90 -9.28 -34.30
CA LYS A 97 -42.20 -9.80 -33.81
C LYS A 97 -42.05 -11.04 -32.92
N ALA A 98 -40.81 -11.42 -32.60
CA ALA A 98 -40.50 -12.48 -31.66
C ALA A 98 -39.97 -11.84 -30.37
N GLY A 99 -40.29 -12.45 -29.23
CA GLY A 99 -39.91 -11.93 -27.92
C GLY A 99 -40.38 -12.86 -26.81
N VAL A 100 -40.11 -12.49 -25.56
CA VAL A 100 -40.55 -13.23 -24.36
C VAL A 100 -41.63 -12.43 -23.67
N LEU A 101 -42.74 -13.07 -23.30
CA LEU A 101 -43.78 -12.48 -22.47
C LEU A 101 -43.75 -13.11 -21.08
N THR A 102 -43.48 -12.30 -20.06
CA THR A 102 -43.39 -12.71 -18.65
C THR A 102 -44.62 -12.24 -17.87
N TYR A 103 -45.14 -13.09 -16.99
CA TYR A 103 -46.32 -12.87 -16.17
C TYR A 103 -45.95 -12.83 -14.68
N TYR A 104 -46.33 -11.74 -14.02
CA TYR A 104 -46.22 -11.51 -12.58
C TYR A 104 -47.59 -11.21 -11.96
N GLN A 105 -47.76 -11.55 -10.69
CA GLN A 105 -48.96 -11.32 -9.89
C GLN A 105 -48.57 -10.66 -8.56
N TYR A 106 -49.33 -9.69 -8.08
CA TYR A 106 -49.08 -9.10 -6.76
C TYR A 106 -49.87 -9.84 -5.67
N ILE A 107 -49.19 -10.29 -4.62
CA ILE A 107 -49.80 -10.96 -3.46
C ILE A 107 -49.38 -10.22 -2.19
N ALA A 108 -50.32 -9.55 -1.51
CA ALA A 108 -50.00 -8.87 -0.25
C ALA A 108 -49.81 -9.88 0.91
N PRO A 109 -48.81 -9.70 1.79
CA PRO A 109 -47.81 -8.64 1.84
C PRO A 109 -46.51 -8.95 1.06
N ALA A 110 -46.44 -10.08 0.35
CA ALA A 110 -45.24 -10.62 -0.30
C ALA A 110 -44.73 -9.80 -1.51
N GLY A 111 -45.54 -8.89 -2.06
CA GLY A 111 -45.14 -8.07 -3.20
C GLY A 111 -45.47 -8.72 -4.55
N TRP A 112 -44.78 -8.30 -5.61
CA TRP A 112 -44.88 -8.91 -6.94
C TRP A 112 -44.22 -10.30 -6.92
N THR A 113 -44.89 -11.31 -7.47
CA THR A 113 -44.37 -12.68 -7.60
C THR A 113 -44.32 -13.06 -9.07
N TYR A 114 -43.21 -13.68 -9.49
CA TYR A 114 -43.12 -14.30 -10.81
C TYR A 114 -44.06 -15.51 -10.87
N VAL A 115 -44.83 -15.63 -11.95
CA VAL A 115 -45.69 -16.80 -12.19
C VAL A 115 -45.12 -17.66 -13.31
N THR A 116 -44.91 -17.09 -14.50
CA THR A 116 -44.38 -17.82 -15.67
C THR A 116 -43.88 -16.88 -16.76
N HIS A 117 -43.19 -17.40 -17.77
CA HIS A 117 -42.91 -16.70 -19.02
C HIS A 117 -43.19 -17.63 -20.22
N LYS A 118 -43.35 -17.03 -21.40
CA LYS A 118 -43.53 -17.77 -22.64
C LYS A 118 -42.82 -17.08 -23.79
N ASP A 119 -42.15 -17.87 -24.63
CA ASP A 119 -41.66 -17.40 -25.92
C ASP A 119 -42.86 -17.10 -26.83
N VAL A 120 -42.94 -15.87 -27.32
CA VAL A 120 -44.06 -15.39 -28.13
C VAL A 120 -43.57 -15.00 -29.51
N ASN A 121 -44.25 -15.52 -30.54
CA ASN A 121 -44.11 -15.05 -31.91
C ASN A 121 -45.41 -14.38 -32.37
N LEU A 122 -45.42 -13.05 -32.33
CA LEU A 122 -46.54 -12.19 -32.72
C LEU A 122 -46.67 -11.99 -34.25
N SER A 123 -46.00 -12.82 -35.06
CA SER A 123 -46.06 -12.73 -36.53
C SER A 123 -47.47 -12.84 -37.10
N PHE A 124 -48.37 -13.54 -36.42
CA PHE A 124 -49.78 -13.70 -36.80
C PHE A 124 -50.54 -12.36 -36.90
N LEU A 125 -50.13 -11.32 -36.16
CA LEU A 125 -50.75 -9.99 -36.22
C LEU A 125 -50.47 -9.23 -37.54
N ARG A 126 -49.47 -9.68 -38.32
CA ARG A 126 -49.04 -9.05 -39.60
C ARG A 126 -48.86 -7.53 -39.49
N SER A 127 -48.47 -7.02 -38.33
CA SER A 127 -48.24 -5.60 -38.04
C SER A 127 -47.17 -5.46 -36.96
N ILE A 128 -46.35 -4.43 -37.04
CA ILE A 128 -45.44 -4.05 -35.94
C ILE A 128 -46.20 -3.18 -34.92
N ASN A 129 -47.11 -2.34 -35.38
CA ASN A 129 -47.97 -1.51 -34.51
C ASN A 129 -49.16 -2.33 -34.00
N ILE A 130 -49.31 -2.39 -32.69
CA ILE A 130 -50.30 -3.22 -31.99
C ILE A 130 -51.12 -2.39 -31.00
N GLY A 131 -52.26 -2.94 -30.58
CA GLY A 131 -53.10 -2.40 -29.53
C GLY A 131 -53.50 -3.48 -28.52
N ILE A 132 -53.68 -3.09 -27.25
CA ILE A 132 -54.14 -3.95 -26.16
C ILE A 132 -55.54 -3.52 -25.71
N SER A 133 -56.40 -4.48 -25.40
CA SER A 133 -57.76 -4.26 -24.88
C SER A 133 -58.10 -5.31 -23.81
N GLU A 134 -59.05 -4.99 -22.92
CA GLU A 134 -59.49 -5.85 -21.82
C GLU A 134 -60.95 -6.31 -21.95
N GLU A 135 -61.25 -7.44 -21.32
CA GLU A 135 -62.60 -8.00 -21.06
C GLU A 135 -62.64 -8.53 -19.63
N ASN A 136 -63.62 -8.08 -18.84
CA ASN A 136 -63.81 -8.39 -17.41
C ASN A 136 -62.62 -8.05 -16.47
N THR A 137 -61.64 -7.27 -16.92
CA THR A 137 -60.61 -6.68 -16.06
C THR A 137 -60.82 -5.18 -15.88
N ASP A 138 -60.14 -4.60 -14.88
CA ASP A 138 -60.15 -3.17 -14.58
C ASP A 138 -58.74 -2.57 -14.67
N GLN A 139 -58.66 -1.25 -14.87
CA GLN A 139 -57.42 -0.46 -14.76
C GLN A 139 -56.28 -0.89 -15.72
N LEU A 140 -56.60 -1.25 -16.96
CA LEU A 140 -55.59 -1.54 -17.99
C LEU A 140 -54.68 -0.33 -18.29
N ILE A 141 -53.37 -0.53 -18.10
CA ILE A 141 -52.31 0.45 -18.37
C ILE A 141 -51.23 -0.23 -19.22
N CYS A 142 -50.81 0.45 -20.29
CA CYS A 142 -49.73 -0.02 -21.15
C CYS A 142 -48.61 1.00 -21.28
N SER A 143 -47.35 0.56 -21.33
CA SER A 143 -46.21 1.46 -21.57
C SER A 143 -45.27 0.95 -22.66
N SER A 144 -44.73 1.86 -23.47
CA SER A 144 -43.63 1.58 -24.41
C SER A 144 -42.31 1.89 -23.72
N GLY A 145 -41.49 0.88 -23.47
CA GLY A 145 -40.17 1.04 -22.82
C GLY A 145 -40.19 1.56 -21.38
N GLY A 146 -41.27 1.39 -20.61
CA GLY A 146 -41.33 1.80 -19.20
C GLY A 146 -40.61 0.82 -18.26
N GLU A 147 -39.94 1.37 -17.24
CA GLU A 147 -39.53 0.61 -16.05
C GLU A 147 -40.79 0.01 -15.39
N GLY A 148 -40.79 -1.32 -15.21
CA GLY A 148 -41.80 -2.02 -14.43
C GLY A 148 -41.67 -1.72 -12.93
N PRO A 149 -42.62 -2.17 -12.10
CA PRO A 149 -42.42 -2.17 -10.66
C PRO A 149 -41.16 -2.97 -10.28
N GLU A 150 -40.55 -2.63 -9.15
CA GLU A 150 -39.38 -3.32 -8.59
C GLU A 150 -39.66 -4.83 -8.52
N LEU A 151 -38.88 -5.60 -9.27
CA LEU A 151 -39.01 -7.05 -9.39
C LEU A 151 -38.71 -7.69 -8.01
N PRO A 152 -39.40 -8.78 -7.62
CA PRO A 152 -38.99 -9.55 -6.45
C PRO A 152 -37.54 -9.97 -6.59
N GLU A 153 -36.78 -9.85 -5.49
CA GLU A 153 -35.42 -10.39 -5.42
C GLU A 153 -35.44 -11.86 -5.82
N PRO A 154 -34.45 -12.32 -6.61
CA PRO A 154 -34.31 -13.74 -6.94
C PRO A 154 -34.31 -14.57 -5.65
N GLU A 155 -34.83 -15.81 -5.72
CA GLU A 155 -34.73 -16.70 -4.55
C GLU A 155 -33.27 -16.77 -4.09
N PRO A 156 -33.00 -16.70 -2.78
CA PRO A 156 -31.63 -16.66 -2.33
C PRO A 156 -30.91 -17.93 -2.77
N ASP A 157 -29.74 -17.76 -3.39
CA ASP A 157 -28.90 -18.89 -3.77
C ASP A 157 -28.41 -19.61 -2.50
N TYR A 158 -28.01 -20.88 -2.63
CA TYR A 158 -27.49 -21.68 -1.53
C TYR A 158 -26.39 -20.94 -0.73
N CYS A 159 -25.58 -20.11 -1.37
CA CYS A 159 -24.52 -19.39 -0.67
C CYS A 159 -24.99 -18.20 0.16
N GLU A 160 -26.14 -17.62 -0.19
CA GLU A 160 -26.82 -16.63 0.65
C GLU A 160 -27.51 -17.29 1.84
N LEU A 161 -27.93 -18.55 1.70
CA LEU A 161 -28.45 -19.36 2.80
C LEU A 161 -27.36 -19.85 3.76
N PHE A 162 -26.12 -19.99 3.28
CA PHE A 162 -25.00 -20.55 4.04
C PHE A 162 -23.74 -19.68 3.90
N PRO A 163 -23.70 -18.46 4.48
CA PRO A 163 -22.53 -17.57 4.42
C PRO A 163 -21.36 -18.01 5.31
N GLY A 164 -21.54 -19.04 6.14
CA GLY A 164 -20.52 -19.56 7.03
C GLY A 164 -20.84 -20.96 7.58
N PRO A 165 -20.02 -21.46 8.53
CA PRO A 165 -20.23 -22.78 9.13
C PRO A 165 -21.47 -22.86 10.02
N VAL A 166 -21.80 -21.76 10.74
CA VAL A 166 -22.86 -21.69 11.74
C VAL A 166 -23.50 -20.29 11.74
N GLN A 167 -24.79 -20.21 11.46
CA GLN A 167 -25.53 -18.94 11.38
C GLN A 167 -27.05 -19.09 11.64
N THR A 168 -27.71 -17.97 11.92
CA THR A 168 -29.15 -17.77 11.70
C THR A 168 -29.35 -16.85 10.49
N TRP A 169 -30.60 -16.66 10.06
CA TRP A 169 -30.96 -15.64 9.08
C TRP A 169 -31.19 -14.26 9.69
N GLN A 170 -31.06 -13.23 8.85
CA GLN A 170 -31.35 -11.84 9.16
C GLN A 170 -32.81 -11.66 9.60
N GLY A 171 -33.05 -10.81 10.60
CA GLY A 171 -34.40 -10.54 11.10
C GLY A 171 -34.97 -11.60 12.07
N ASN A 172 -34.31 -12.74 12.29
CA ASN A 172 -34.74 -13.72 13.29
C ASN A 172 -34.59 -13.18 14.73
N THR A 173 -35.67 -12.67 15.30
CA THR A 173 -35.69 -12.13 16.67
C THR A 173 -35.61 -13.20 17.76
N ASN A 174 -35.89 -14.47 17.42
CA ASN A 174 -35.88 -15.58 18.35
C ASN A 174 -34.58 -16.42 18.29
N ASN A 175 -33.56 -15.91 17.61
CA ASN A 175 -32.29 -16.62 17.46
C ASN A 175 -31.58 -16.85 18.81
N TYR A 176 -31.17 -18.10 19.04
CA TYR A 176 -30.43 -18.48 20.23
C TYR A 176 -29.47 -19.64 19.91
N PHE A 177 -28.19 -19.42 20.22
CA PHE A 177 -27.09 -20.38 20.06
C PHE A 177 -26.45 -20.68 21.41
N SER A 178 -26.28 -21.97 21.71
CA SER A 178 -25.56 -22.43 22.89
C SER A 178 -24.51 -23.48 22.53
N GLN A 179 -23.38 -23.42 23.25
CA GLN A 179 -22.20 -24.22 22.95
C GLN A 179 -21.43 -24.59 24.23
N ASP A 180 -21.27 -25.90 24.48
CA ASP A 180 -20.48 -26.42 25.60
C ASP A 180 -18.97 -26.23 25.39
N ALA A 181 -18.20 -26.14 26.48
CA ALA A 181 -16.77 -25.83 26.46
C ALA A 181 -15.88 -26.81 25.65
N THR A 182 -16.31 -28.06 25.51
CA THR A 182 -15.57 -29.12 24.80
C THR A 182 -15.93 -29.24 23.32
N SER A 183 -16.87 -28.44 22.83
CA SER A 183 -17.30 -28.45 21.42
C SER A 183 -16.47 -27.48 20.57
N GLN A 184 -16.40 -27.74 19.27
CA GLN A 184 -15.50 -27.02 18.36
C GLN A 184 -16.15 -26.69 17.02
N ILE A 185 -15.86 -25.49 16.50
CA ILE A 185 -16.22 -25.04 15.15
C ILE A 185 -14.93 -24.67 14.42
N PHE A 186 -14.79 -25.09 13.17
CA PHE A 186 -13.64 -24.81 12.31
C PHE A 186 -14.09 -24.07 11.05
N ASN A 187 -13.18 -23.29 10.48
CA ASN A 187 -13.34 -22.46 9.28
C ASN A 187 -14.37 -21.33 9.46
N THR A 188 -14.33 -20.64 10.61
CA THR A 188 -15.17 -19.46 10.86
C THR A 188 -14.48 -18.17 10.40
N SER A 189 -15.26 -17.18 9.98
CA SER A 189 -14.73 -15.84 9.70
C SER A 189 -14.51 -15.10 11.02
N GLU A 190 -13.27 -14.70 11.30
CA GLU A 190 -12.88 -13.97 12.52
C GLU A 190 -13.29 -14.64 13.85
N LYS A 191 -13.45 -15.97 13.90
CA LYS A 191 -13.90 -16.72 15.11
C LYS A 191 -15.35 -16.46 15.51
N LYS A 192 -16.14 -15.84 14.64
CA LYS A 192 -17.53 -15.46 14.91
C LYS A 192 -18.51 -16.44 14.30
N VAL A 193 -19.65 -16.62 14.96
CA VAL A 193 -20.83 -17.34 14.43
C VAL A 193 -21.97 -16.36 14.17
N GLY A 194 -22.80 -16.66 13.17
CA GLY A 194 -23.90 -15.80 12.71
C GLY A 194 -25.12 -15.72 13.63
N PHE A 195 -24.94 -15.83 14.94
CA PHE A 195 -25.99 -15.68 15.96
C PHE A 195 -25.70 -14.46 16.82
N SER A 196 -26.73 -13.76 17.25
CA SER A 196 -26.60 -12.57 18.10
C SER A 196 -27.02 -12.81 19.54
N ASN A 197 -27.86 -13.83 19.79
CA ASN A 197 -28.44 -14.16 21.09
C ASN A 197 -29.13 -12.96 21.77
N GLN A 198 -29.54 -11.93 21.03
CA GLN A 198 -30.08 -10.70 21.62
C GLN A 198 -31.37 -10.94 22.40
N ILE A 199 -32.09 -12.03 22.10
CA ILE A 199 -33.27 -12.47 22.85
C ILE A 199 -32.98 -12.70 24.35
N THR A 200 -31.73 -12.96 24.76
CA THR A 200 -31.38 -13.11 26.17
C THR A 200 -31.58 -11.82 26.97
N LYS A 201 -31.57 -10.64 26.32
CA LYS A 201 -31.90 -9.36 26.96
C LYS A 201 -33.34 -9.28 27.47
N SER A 202 -34.23 -10.10 26.91
CA SER A 202 -35.62 -10.22 27.37
C SER A 202 -35.79 -11.20 28.56
N TYR A 203 -34.72 -11.88 28.97
CA TYR A 203 -34.67 -12.68 30.21
C TYR A 203 -34.19 -11.81 31.39
N ASN A 204 -33.87 -12.45 32.52
CA ASN A 204 -33.21 -11.77 33.64
C ASN A 204 -31.91 -11.07 33.16
N PRO A 205 -31.67 -9.79 33.53
CA PRO A 205 -30.48 -9.03 33.10
C PRO A 205 -29.12 -9.67 33.40
N LEU A 206 -29.07 -10.68 34.26
CA LEU A 206 -27.85 -11.43 34.57
C LEU A 206 -27.35 -12.33 33.41
N TYR A 207 -28.18 -12.60 32.40
CA TYR A 207 -27.81 -13.46 31.27
C TYR A 207 -27.33 -12.67 30.06
N ALA A 208 -26.01 -12.47 29.96
CA ALA A 208 -25.39 -11.87 28.78
C ALA A 208 -25.55 -12.76 27.53
N PRO A 209 -25.67 -12.19 26.32
CA PRO A 209 -25.80 -12.97 25.08
C PRO A 209 -24.73 -14.06 24.88
N SER A 210 -23.49 -13.79 25.31
CA SER A 210 -22.35 -14.71 25.19
C SER A 210 -22.20 -15.70 26.36
N ALA A 211 -23.05 -15.65 27.39
CA ALA A 211 -22.89 -16.45 28.61
C ALA A 211 -22.93 -17.97 28.37
N PHE A 212 -23.60 -18.40 27.30
CA PHE A 212 -23.82 -19.82 26.97
C PHE A 212 -23.01 -20.27 25.74
N VAL A 213 -22.02 -19.47 25.33
CA VAL A 213 -21.07 -19.77 24.25
C VAL A 213 -19.68 -19.98 24.87
N SER A 214 -19.37 -21.23 25.19
CA SER A 214 -18.14 -21.61 25.92
C SER A 214 -17.15 -22.43 25.08
N GLY A 215 -17.54 -22.90 23.90
CA GLY A 215 -16.68 -23.71 23.03
C GLY A 215 -15.70 -22.88 22.18
N LEU A 216 -14.98 -23.57 21.29
CA LEU A 216 -13.91 -22.98 20.47
C LEU A 216 -14.29 -22.84 18.99
N CYS A 217 -13.94 -21.71 18.40
CA CYS A 217 -13.95 -21.40 16.98
C CYS A 217 -12.49 -21.20 16.54
N ASP A 218 -12.00 -22.05 15.63
CA ASP A 218 -10.62 -22.00 15.11
C ASP A 218 -9.55 -21.95 16.21
N GLY A 219 -9.76 -22.76 17.26
CA GLY A 219 -8.84 -22.89 18.39
C GLY A 219 -8.94 -21.80 19.46
N MET A 220 -9.83 -20.80 19.29
CA MET A 220 -10.07 -19.72 20.25
C MET A 220 -11.53 -19.67 20.68
N ARG A 221 -11.90 -18.91 21.71
CA ARG A 221 -13.29 -18.84 22.16
C ARG A 221 -14.18 -18.26 21.06
N CYS A 222 -15.31 -18.91 20.78
CA CYS A 222 -16.28 -18.41 19.79
C CYS A 222 -16.90 -17.07 20.21
N GLU A 223 -17.08 -16.20 19.22
CA GLU A 223 -17.76 -14.91 19.35
C GLU A 223 -19.10 -14.91 18.59
N LEU A 224 -20.04 -14.09 19.03
CA LEU A 224 -21.34 -13.89 18.38
C LEU A 224 -21.23 -12.79 17.30
N ASP A 225 -22.34 -12.51 16.62
CA ASP A 225 -22.49 -11.42 15.66
C ASP A 225 -21.59 -11.55 14.40
N GLY A 226 -21.39 -12.78 13.93
CA GLY A 226 -20.81 -13.10 12.62
C GLY A 226 -21.82 -12.96 11.46
N PRO A 227 -21.42 -13.32 10.22
CA PRO A 227 -22.30 -13.24 9.05
C PRO A 227 -23.60 -14.01 9.22
N GLN A 228 -24.75 -13.37 8.97
CA GLN A 228 -26.08 -13.98 8.99
C GLN A 228 -26.53 -14.29 7.56
N SER A 229 -27.34 -15.34 7.39
CA SER A 229 -27.88 -15.73 6.09
C SER A 229 -29.06 -14.86 5.66
N GLU A 230 -29.42 -14.90 4.38
CA GLU A 230 -30.74 -14.46 3.94
C GLU A 230 -31.84 -15.42 4.45
N GLU A 231 -33.05 -14.90 4.66
CA GLU A 231 -34.20 -15.72 5.07
C GLU A 231 -34.85 -16.38 3.85
N LYS A 232 -34.85 -17.71 3.80
CA LYS A 232 -35.68 -18.49 2.87
C LYS A 232 -37.00 -18.88 3.52
N ALA A 233 -38.09 -18.49 2.88
CA ALA A 233 -39.41 -19.02 3.17
C ALA A 233 -39.53 -20.45 2.59
N LEU A 234 -39.52 -21.47 3.45
CA LEU A 234 -39.74 -22.85 3.01
C LEU A 234 -41.24 -23.11 2.76
N ARG A 235 -41.57 -23.68 1.60
CA ARG A 235 -42.92 -24.16 1.26
C ARG A 235 -42.90 -25.67 1.13
N TRP A 236 -43.85 -26.36 1.76
CA TRP A 236 -43.98 -27.81 1.64
C TRP A 236 -44.74 -28.13 0.36
N ASP A 237 -43.99 -28.23 -0.73
CA ASP A 237 -44.51 -28.55 -2.05
C ASP A 237 -44.19 -30.00 -2.39
N THR A 238 -45.22 -30.82 -2.55
CA THR A 238 -45.12 -32.23 -2.94
C THR A 238 -45.60 -32.46 -4.37
N SER A 239 -45.72 -31.42 -5.20
CA SER A 239 -46.20 -31.51 -6.59
C SER A 239 -45.28 -32.33 -7.49
N THR A 240 -43.99 -32.41 -7.16
CA THR A 240 -42.96 -33.18 -7.86
C THR A 240 -42.83 -34.61 -7.37
N VAL A 241 -43.59 -35.04 -6.34
CA VAL A 241 -43.53 -36.39 -5.78
C VAL A 241 -44.08 -37.41 -6.78
N GLU A 242 -43.28 -38.43 -7.09
CA GLU A 242 -43.64 -39.53 -7.99
C GLU A 242 -43.86 -40.86 -7.23
N HIS A 243 -43.29 -40.97 -6.03
CA HIS A 243 -43.27 -42.22 -5.26
C HIS A 243 -43.58 -41.95 -3.79
N ILE A 244 -44.55 -42.69 -3.22
CA ILE A 244 -44.91 -42.57 -1.80
C ILE A 244 -44.59 -43.90 -1.08
N LYS A 245 -43.91 -43.80 0.06
CA LYS A 245 -43.64 -44.92 0.97
C LYS A 245 -44.14 -44.55 2.37
N ILE A 246 -44.90 -45.45 2.99
CA ILE A 246 -45.52 -45.23 4.31
C ILE A 246 -44.78 -46.06 5.35
N ASP A 247 -44.39 -45.45 6.47
CA ASP A 247 -43.73 -46.09 7.62
C ASP A 247 -42.54 -47.00 7.22
N HIS A 248 -41.70 -46.53 6.30
CA HIS A 248 -40.71 -47.37 5.63
C HIS A 248 -39.52 -47.68 6.54
N VAL A 249 -39.22 -48.98 6.72
CA VAL A 249 -38.08 -49.45 7.53
C VAL A 249 -37.03 -50.14 6.65
N VAL A 250 -35.86 -49.53 6.56
CA VAL A 250 -34.69 -50.02 5.83
C VAL A 250 -33.87 -50.95 6.73
N LYS A 251 -33.87 -52.25 6.41
CA LYS A 251 -33.18 -53.31 7.19
C LYS A 251 -31.92 -53.88 6.53
N LYS A 252 -31.67 -53.52 5.27
CA LYS A 252 -30.51 -53.92 4.45
C LYS A 252 -30.17 -52.79 3.47
N ASN A 253 -29.14 -52.97 2.66
CA ASN A 253 -28.75 -51.96 1.67
C ASN A 253 -29.88 -51.74 0.64
N GLU A 254 -30.33 -50.50 0.49
CA GLU A 254 -31.41 -50.06 -0.42
C GLU A 254 -30.99 -48.77 -1.16
N ILE A 255 -31.50 -48.59 -2.37
CA ILE A 255 -31.37 -47.35 -3.15
C ILE A 255 -32.77 -46.77 -3.34
N SER A 256 -32.99 -45.51 -2.98
CA SER A 256 -34.23 -44.80 -3.22
C SER A 256 -34.21 -44.16 -4.60
N LYS A 257 -35.37 -44.11 -5.25
CA LYS A 257 -35.57 -43.31 -6.46
C LYS A 257 -35.73 -41.83 -6.10
N PRO A 258 -35.33 -40.89 -6.97
CA PRO A 258 -35.63 -39.47 -6.76
C PRO A 258 -37.15 -39.25 -6.71
N ASN A 259 -37.56 -38.09 -6.22
CA ASN A 259 -38.97 -37.71 -6.12
C ASN A 259 -39.80 -38.62 -5.20
N THR A 260 -39.16 -39.19 -4.16
CA THR A 260 -39.83 -40.07 -3.18
C THR A 260 -40.22 -39.32 -1.91
N GLN A 261 -41.46 -39.49 -1.47
CA GLN A 261 -41.99 -39.05 -0.18
C GLN A 261 -42.11 -40.24 0.79
N TYR A 262 -41.62 -40.04 2.01
CA TYR A 262 -41.68 -40.97 3.13
C TYR A 262 -42.67 -40.46 4.17
N GLU A 263 -43.89 -40.99 4.13
CA GLU A 263 -45.01 -40.56 4.96
C GLU A 263 -45.14 -41.39 6.23
N SER A 264 -45.61 -40.76 7.29
CA SER A 264 -45.97 -41.45 8.54
C SER A 264 -47.47 -41.66 8.61
N TYR A 265 -47.93 -42.91 8.68
CA TYR A 265 -49.37 -43.21 8.73
C TYR A 265 -50.05 -42.57 9.96
N TRP A 266 -49.32 -42.49 11.07
CA TRP A 266 -49.80 -41.96 12.34
C TRP A 266 -49.38 -40.51 12.60
N GLY A 267 -48.64 -39.89 11.66
CA GLY A 267 -47.99 -38.59 11.85
C GLY A 267 -46.90 -38.62 12.93
N ALA A 268 -46.34 -37.44 13.23
CA ALA A 268 -45.38 -37.30 14.33
C ALA A 268 -45.99 -37.79 15.66
N PRO A 269 -45.26 -38.56 16.49
CA PRO A 269 -43.82 -38.77 16.47
C PRO A 269 -43.35 -40.03 15.71
N TYR A 270 -44.22 -40.73 14.98
CA TYR A 270 -43.83 -41.96 14.27
C TYR A 270 -43.04 -41.63 13.00
N PRO A 271 -41.91 -42.31 12.72
CA PRO A 271 -41.10 -42.03 11.55
C PRO A 271 -41.74 -42.59 10.27
N GLY A 272 -41.86 -41.75 9.25
CA GLY A 272 -42.14 -42.21 7.89
C GLY A 272 -40.93 -42.92 7.24
N LEU A 273 -39.72 -42.67 7.76
CA LEU A 273 -38.50 -43.36 7.35
C LEU A 273 -37.66 -43.79 8.56
N GLN A 274 -37.30 -45.07 8.63
CA GLN A 274 -36.35 -45.58 9.61
C GLN A 274 -35.23 -46.40 8.94
N VAL A 275 -33.97 -46.08 9.23
CA VAL A 275 -32.80 -46.86 8.78
C VAL A 275 -32.17 -47.56 9.99
N GLU A 276 -32.19 -48.89 10.03
CA GLU A 276 -31.65 -49.67 11.15
C GLU A 276 -30.10 -49.66 11.18
N ARG A 277 -29.49 -49.91 12.36
CA ARG A 277 -28.02 -49.78 12.60
C ARG A 277 -27.11 -50.50 11.60
N ASN A 278 -27.56 -51.64 11.07
CA ASN A 278 -26.77 -52.46 10.14
C ASN A 278 -27.21 -52.31 8.67
N ALA A 279 -28.03 -51.30 8.37
CA ALA A 279 -28.57 -51.05 7.04
C ALA A 279 -27.99 -49.76 6.43
N SER A 280 -28.06 -49.64 5.10
CA SER A 280 -27.73 -48.42 4.39
C SER A 280 -28.78 -48.04 3.36
N LEU A 281 -29.22 -46.78 3.35
CA LEU A 281 -30.07 -46.23 2.29
C LEU A 281 -29.22 -45.31 1.42
N THR A 282 -29.35 -45.39 0.10
CA THR A 282 -28.68 -44.46 -0.84
C THR A 282 -29.72 -43.61 -1.54
N PHE A 283 -29.58 -42.29 -1.47
CA PHE A 283 -30.33 -41.34 -2.29
C PHE A 283 -29.50 -40.97 -3.50
N THR A 284 -30.03 -41.23 -4.70
CA THR A 284 -29.47 -40.71 -5.95
C THR A 284 -29.92 -39.27 -6.17
N SER A 285 -29.27 -38.56 -7.08
CA SER A 285 -29.57 -37.14 -7.35
C SER A 285 -31.05 -36.88 -7.59
N GLY A 286 -31.59 -35.87 -6.91
CA GLY A 286 -33.00 -35.47 -6.94
C GLY A 286 -33.53 -35.02 -5.57
N GLU A 287 -34.82 -34.77 -5.50
CA GLU A 287 -35.50 -34.27 -4.29
C GLU A 287 -36.27 -35.37 -3.54
N TYR A 288 -36.36 -35.23 -2.22
CA TYR A 288 -36.98 -36.20 -1.33
C TYR A 288 -37.75 -35.50 -0.21
N TRP A 289 -38.86 -36.07 0.21
CA TRP A 289 -39.70 -35.54 1.30
C TRP A 289 -39.84 -36.59 2.39
N VAL A 290 -39.79 -36.14 3.64
CA VAL A 290 -40.02 -37.03 4.78
C VAL A 290 -40.79 -36.33 5.88
N ASP A 291 -41.86 -36.98 6.36
CA ASP A 291 -42.65 -36.47 7.47
C ASP A 291 -41.82 -36.47 8.76
N SER A 292 -41.15 -37.59 9.01
CA SER A 292 -40.22 -37.79 10.14
C SER A 292 -39.26 -38.95 9.84
N ALA A 293 -38.00 -38.81 10.22
CA ALA A 293 -36.97 -39.81 9.92
C ALA A 293 -36.10 -40.15 11.14
N ILE A 294 -35.76 -41.44 11.28
CA ILE A 294 -34.78 -41.94 12.25
C ILE A 294 -33.68 -42.72 11.51
N ILE A 295 -32.47 -42.18 11.50
CA ILE A 295 -31.32 -42.77 10.80
C ILE A 295 -30.34 -43.38 11.80
N LEU A 296 -30.46 -44.67 12.12
CA LEU A 296 -29.51 -45.38 13.00
C LEU A 296 -28.35 -46.03 12.23
N GLY A 297 -28.55 -46.34 10.95
CA GLY A 297 -27.56 -46.93 10.04
C GLY A 297 -26.81 -45.90 9.19
N LYS A 298 -26.64 -46.18 7.89
CA LYS A 298 -25.97 -45.25 6.96
C LYS A 298 -26.95 -44.64 5.96
N LEU A 299 -26.88 -43.33 5.74
CA LEU A 299 -27.53 -42.65 4.61
C LEU A 299 -26.43 -42.18 3.64
N ASN A 300 -26.33 -42.82 2.48
CA ASN A 300 -25.39 -42.48 1.42
C ASN A 300 -26.06 -41.55 0.40
N ILE A 301 -25.28 -40.67 -0.21
CA ILE A 301 -25.72 -39.73 -1.23
C ILE A 301 -24.95 -40.01 -2.51
N ASP A 302 -25.60 -39.96 -3.66
CA ASP A 302 -24.98 -40.16 -4.97
C ASP A 302 -25.47 -39.07 -5.94
N GLY A 303 -24.65 -38.06 -6.19
CA GLY A 303 -25.03 -36.81 -6.87
C GLY A 303 -25.65 -35.77 -5.93
N ASN A 304 -26.36 -34.78 -6.49
CA ASN A 304 -26.95 -33.66 -5.75
C ASN A 304 -28.34 -34.02 -5.23
N VAL A 305 -28.52 -33.98 -3.91
CA VAL A 305 -29.74 -34.37 -3.21
C VAL A 305 -30.26 -33.25 -2.33
N VAL A 306 -31.56 -32.96 -2.46
CA VAL A 306 -32.29 -32.06 -1.57
C VAL A 306 -33.28 -32.89 -0.74
N LEU A 307 -33.24 -32.74 0.58
CA LEU A 307 -34.11 -33.47 1.51
C LEU A 307 -34.98 -32.49 2.30
N HIS A 308 -36.28 -32.56 2.07
CA HIS A 308 -37.31 -31.81 2.80
C HIS A 308 -37.80 -32.62 4.01
N VAL A 309 -37.76 -32.02 5.21
CA VAL A 309 -38.14 -32.68 6.48
C VAL A 309 -39.25 -31.90 7.16
N TRP A 310 -40.47 -32.46 7.24
CA TRP A 310 -41.62 -31.73 7.78
C TRP A 310 -41.59 -31.57 9.31
N ASN A 311 -41.46 -32.67 10.07
CA ASN A 311 -41.51 -32.62 11.53
C ASN A 311 -40.14 -32.81 12.19
N LYS A 312 -39.50 -33.97 11.97
CA LYS A 312 -38.30 -34.35 12.73
C LYS A 312 -37.34 -35.26 11.98
N LEU A 313 -36.05 -34.94 12.04
CA LEU A 313 -34.96 -35.80 11.60
C LEU A 313 -34.04 -36.13 12.78
N ASP A 314 -34.08 -37.38 13.25
CA ASP A 314 -33.20 -37.91 14.28
C ASP A 314 -32.08 -38.75 13.64
N ILE A 315 -30.82 -38.34 13.86
CA ILE A 315 -29.64 -39.01 13.30
C ILE A 315 -28.84 -39.68 14.43
N GLY A 316 -28.85 -41.01 14.37
CA GLY A 316 -28.17 -41.96 15.23
C GLY A 316 -27.05 -42.76 14.53
N GLY A 317 -26.70 -42.41 13.28
CA GLY A 317 -25.75 -43.11 12.42
C GLY A 317 -24.91 -42.16 11.57
N SER A 318 -24.43 -42.60 10.39
CA SER A 318 -23.58 -41.78 9.51
C SER A 318 -24.30 -41.33 8.24
N VAL A 319 -24.10 -40.08 7.81
CA VAL A 319 -24.74 -39.49 6.63
C VAL A 319 -23.70 -38.89 5.70
N ASN A 320 -23.73 -39.28 4.42
CA ASN A 320 -22.93 -38.73 3.33
C ASN A 320 -21.40 -38.70 3.56
N THR A 321 -20.83 -39.67 4.27
CA THR A 321 -19.43 -39.58 4.72
C THR A 321 -18.37 -39.68 3.60
N SER A 322 -18.77 -39.99 2.37
CA SER A 322 -17.85 -40.30 1.25
C SER A 322 -17.89 -39.30 0.09
N ASN A 323 -18.83 -38.35 0.07
CA ASN A 323 -18.99 -37.40 -1.03
C ASN A 323 -18.86 -35.95 -0.55
N PRO A 324 -18.77 -34.96 -1.47
CA PRO A 324 -18.77 -33.55 -1.12
C PRO A 324 -19.96 -33.17 -0.24
N THR A 325 -19.74 -32.16 0.61
CA THR A 325 -20.73 -31.66 1.56
C THR A 325 -21.90 -31.00 0.83
N ASP A 326 -21.65 -30.28 -0.26
CA ASP A 326 -22.70 -29.58 -1.02
C ASP A 326 -23.66 -30.49 -1.78
N ASN A 327 -23.32 -31.78 -1.93
CA ASN A 327 -24.19 -32.79 -2.53
C ASN A 327 -25.44 -33.09 -1.70
N LEU A 328 -25.51 -32.68 -0.44
CA LEU A 328 -26.68 -32.85 0.41
C LEU A 328 -27.09 -31.51 1.04
N THR A 329 -28.28 -31.04 0.69
CA THR A 329 -28.94 -29.94 1.39
C THR A 329 -30.22 -30.42 2.06
N ILE A 330 -30.37 -30.12 3.34
CA ILE A 330 -31.57 -30.43 4.12
C ILE A 330 -32.35 -29.15 4.38
N PHE A 331 -33.62 -29.14 3.98
CA PHE A 331 -34.59 -28.12 4.34
C PHE A 331 -35.53 -28.69 5.41
N ALA A 332 -35.33 -28.28 6.65
CA ALA A 332 -36.13 -28.73 7.79
C ALA A 332 -37.16 -27.68 8.20
N TYR A 333 -38.43 -28.06 8.09
CA TYR A 333 -39.58 -27.23 8.37
C TYR A 333 -39.87 -27.21 9.86
N ASN A 334 -40.62 -26.21 10.31
CA ASN A 334 -41.14 -26.16 11.66
C ASN A 334 -42.67 -26.27 11.61
N SER A 335 -43.21 -27.40 12.10
CA SER A 335 -44.65 -27.71 12.05
C SER A 335 -45.56 -26.74 12.84
N GLY A 336 -44.98 -25.74 13.53
CA GLY A 336 -45.68 -24.69 14.26
C GLY A 336 -45.57 -23.25 13.69
N GLY A 337 -44.95 -23.04 12.52
CA GLY A 337 -44.75 -21.71 11.94
C GLY A 337 -43.33 -21.13 12.17
N SER A 338 -43.22 -19.83 12.44
CA SER A 338 -41.93 -19.12 12.60
C SER A 338 -41.06 -19.68 13.75
N CYS A 339 -39.80 -19.23 13.85
CA CYS A 339 -38.85 -19.65 14.88
C CYS A 339 -39.50 -19.61 16.29
N PRO A 340 -39.55 -20.73 17.05
CA PRO A 340 -40.15 -20.74 18.37
C PRO A 340 -39.33 -19.90 19.36
N LEU A 341 -39.92 -19.53 20.50
CA LEU A 341 -39.16 -18.92 21.60
C LEU A 341 -38.18 -19.95 22.20
N PRO A 342 -36.98 -19.52 22.66
CA PRO A 342 -36.08 -20.40 23.38
C PRO A 342 -36.75 -20.96 24.65
N ALA A 343 -36.33 -22.14 25.08
CA ALA A 343 -36.87 -22.75 26.29
C ALA A 343 -36.66 -21.85 27.51
N ASN A 344 -37.58 -21.98 28.49
CA ASN A 344 -37.63 -21.16 29.70
C ASN A 344 -37.87 -19.65 29.43
N PHE A 345 -38.31 -19.20 28.24
CA PHE A 345 -38.62 -17.79 28.01
C PHE A 345 -39.82 -17.31 28.85
N PRO A 346 -39.79 -16.12 29.48
CA PRO A 346 -38.65 -15.24 29.74
C PRO A 346 -37.98 -15.51 31.12
N LYS A 347 -38.32 -16.62 31.79
CA LYS A 347 -37.92 -16.94 33.18
C LYS A 347 -37.09 -18.21 33.28
N GLY A 348 -35.89 -18.09 33.84
CA GLY A 348 -34.93 -19.20 34.00
C GLY A 348 -33.71 -19.00 33.12
N PRO A 349 -32.73 -19.92 33.14
CA PRO A 349 -31.60 -19.85 32.22
C PRO A 349 -32.11 -20.11 30.78
N PRO A 350 -31.73 -19.26 29.81
CA PRO A 350 -32.10 -19.47 28.41
C PRO A 350 -31.51 -20.80 27.91
N GLN A 351 -32.29 -21.53 27.13
CA GLN A 351 -31.90 -22.81 26.52
C GLN A 351 -32.51 -22.91 25.12
N VAL A 352 -31.87 -23.63 24.21
CA VAL A 352 -32.47 -23.93 22.90
C VAL A 352 -33.77 -24.71 23.12
N ASN A 353 -34.79 -24.41 22.31
CA ASN A 353 -36.06 -25.09 22.39
C ASN A 353 -35.89 -26.59 22.06
N THR A 354 -36.46 -27.46 22.90
CA THR A 354 -36.23 -28.92 22.84
C THR A 354 -37.04 -29.64 21.76
N SER A 355 -37.94 -28.94 21.08
CA SER A 355 -38.65 -29.44 19.89
C SER A 355 -37.75 -29.35 18.66
N TYR A 356 -36.66 -30.10 18.64
CA TYR A 356 -35.70 -30.07 17.53
C TYR A 356 -36.32 -30.60 16.23
N ALA A 357 -36.19 -29.82 15.15
CA ALA A 357 -36.50 -30.27 13.80
C ALA A 357 -35.39 -31.19 13.26
N VAL A 358 -34.14 -30.93 13.63
CA VAL A 358 -33.00 -31.81 13.34
C VAL A 358 -32.21 -32.07 14.61
N ASN A 359 -32.02 -33.34 14.96
CA ASN A 359 -31.32 -33.76 16.16
C ASN A 359 -30.30 -34.86 15.82
N ILE A 360 -29.02 -34.56 16.04
CA ILE A 360 -27.90 -35.45 15.76
C ILE A 360 -27.26 -35.83 17.10
N ASN A 361 -27.45 -37.08 17.53
CA ASN A 361 -27.21 -37.49 18.92
C ASN A 361 -26.51 -38.84 19.06
N VAL A 362 -25.35 -39.02 18.40
CA VAL A 362 -24.44 -40.18 18.55
C VAL A 362 -23.02 -39.86 18.05
N ALA A 363 -22.04 -40.75 18.26
CA ALA A 363 -20.74 -40.70 17.60
C ALA A 363 -20.84 -41.05 16.10
N GLY A 364 -21.37 -40.12 15.30
CA GLY A 364 -21.54 -40.24 13.85
C GLY A 364 -20.96 -39.04 13.11
N GLN A 365 -20.80 -39.20 11.79
CA GLN A 365 -20.37 -38.14 10.88
C GLN A 365 -21.51 -37.80 9.92
N PHE A 366 -21.77 -36.51 9.73
CA PHE A 366 -22.74 -35.96 8.80
C PHE A 366 -22.03 -35.00 7.85
N ASN A 367 -22.06 -35.25 6.54
CA ASN A 367 -21.56 -34.30 5.56
C ASN A 367 -22.74 -33.66 4.80
N GLY A 368 -22.98 -32.37 4.96
CA GLY A 368 -24.14 -31.72 4.35
C GLY A 368 -24.42 -30.32 4.86
N ARG A 369 -25.34 -29.64 4.19
CA ARG A 369 -25.85 -28.33 4.59
C ARG A 369 -27.24 -28.48 5.20
N ILE A 370 -27.52 -27.79 6.31
CA ILE A 370 -28.81 -27.85 7.00
C ILE A 370 -29.38 -26.45 7.13
N TYR A 371 -30.46 -26.15 6.40
CA TYR A 371 -31.28 -24.97 6.61
C TYR A 371 -32.55 -25.38 7.37
N SER A 372 -32.72 -24.89 8.60
CA SER A 372 -33.84 -25.28 9.45
C SER A 372 -34.61 -24.08 10.01
N GLN A 373 -35.92 -24.04 9.72
CA GLN A 373 -36.84 -23.11 10.37
C GLN A 373 -37.13 -23.50 11.83
N GLY A 374 -36.77 -24.73 12.23
CA GLY A 374 -36.89 -25.24 13.59
C GLY A 374 -35.54 -25.33 14.33
N PRO A 375 -35.55 -25.60 15.64
CA PRO A 375 -34.33 -25.76 16.45
C PRO A 375 -33.50 -26.96 15.99
N VAL A 376 -32.17 -26.82 16.01
CA VAL A 376 -31.21 -27.87 15.66
C VAL A 376 -30.32 -28.21 16.86
N ALA A 377 -30.03 -29.50 17.07
CA ALA A 377 -29.12 -29.95 18.12
C ALA A 377 -28.08 -30.95 17.61
N LEU A 378 -26.81 -30.72 17.97
CA LEU A 378 -25.71 -31.68 17.82
C LEU A 378 -25.15 -31.99 19.20
N SER A 379 -25.03 -33.27 19.53
CA SER A 379 -24.61 -33.71 20.87
C SER A 379 -23.62 -34.88 20.81
N ASN A 380 -22.99 -35.18 21.95
CA ASN A 380 -21.96 -36.24 22.09
C ASN A 380 -20.71 -35.98 21.21
N ALA A 381 -20.18 -37.00 20.53
CA ALA A 381 -19.01 -36.91 19.65
C ALA A 381 -19.40 -36.76 18.16
N THR A 382 -20.51 -36.08 17.90
CA THR A 382 -20.99 -35.81 16.53
C THR A 382 -20.00 -34.92 15.78
N THR A 383 -19.68 -35.26 14.53
CA THR A 383 -18.97 -34.36 13.60
C THR A 383 -19.85 -34.04 12.39
N LEU A 384 -20.20 -32.76 12.23
CA LEU A 384 -20.79 -32.23 11.00
C LEU A 384 -19.69 -31.60 10.16
N ILE A 385 -19.60 -31.99 8.88
CA ILE A 385 -18.74 -31.34 7.88
C ILE A 385 -19.70 -30.66 6.90
N GLY A 386 -19.69 -29.33 6.84
CA GLY A 386 -20.71 -28.59 6.09
C GLY A 386 -21.09 -27.27 6.76
N ALA A 387 -22.35 -26.90 6.65
CA ALA A 387 -22.90 -25.63 7.16
C ALA A 387 -24.25 -25.84 7.85
N VAL A 388 -24.53 -25.06 8.88
CA VAL A 388 -25.82 -25.06 9.57
C VAL A 388 -26.38 -23.64 9.65
N THR A 389 -27.52 -23.44 8.99
CA THR A 389 -28.38 -22.28 9.14
C THR A 389 -29.62 -22.70 9.90
N ALA A 390 -29.77 -22.23 11.13
CA ALA A 390 -30.86 -22.67 12.00
C ALA A 390 -31.49 -21.52 12.76
N CYS A 391 -32.76 -21.69 13.09
CA CYS A 391 -33.49 -20.71 13.88
C CYS A 391 -32.92 -20.61 15.31
N GLN A 392 -32.54 -21.75 15.89
CA GLN A 392 -31.79 -21.90 17.13
C GLN A 392 -30.88 -23.11 17.00
N LEU A 393 -29.71 -23.10 17.64
CA LEU A 393 -28.71 -24.17 17.52
C LEU A 393 -28.06 -24.51 18.87
N GLN A 394 -28.03 -25.79 19.22
CA GLN A 394 -27.33 -26.31 20.39
C GLN A 394 -26.16 -27.22 19.98
N LEU A 395 -24.96 -26.93 20.50
CA LEU A 395 -23.79 -27.82 20.46
C LEU A 395 -23.43 -28.28 21.87
N SER A 396 -23.58 -29.57 22.15
CA SER A 396 -23.31 -30.14 23.47
C SER A 396 -22.24 -31.23 23.47
N ASN A 397 -21.60 -31.43 24.62
CA ASN A 397 -20.47 -32.33 24.82
C ASN A 397 -19.30 -31.98 23.86
N THR A 398 -18.82 -32.95 23.08
CA THR A 398 -17.67 -32.83 22.17
C THR A 398 -18.11 -32.67 20.71
N ALA A 399 -19.31 -32.11 20.47
CA ALA A 399 -19.82 -31.91 19.12
C ALA A 399 -18.88 -31.00 18.32
N LYS A 400 -18.72 -31.30 17.03
CA LYS A 400 -17.80 -30.61 16.14
C LYS A 400 -18.48 -30.22 14.83
N ILE A 401 -18.30 -28.97 14.41
CA ILE A 401 -18.65 -28.50 13.07
C ILE A 401 -17.36 -28.13 12.33
N ILE A 402 -17.15 -28.68 11.14
CA ILE A 402 -16.07 -28.30 10.22
C ILE A 402 -16.72 -27.60 9.04
N GLY A 403 -16.55 -26.27 8.96
CA GLY A 403 -17.06 -25.47 7.86
C GLY A 403 -16.45 -25.90 6.53
N LYS A 404 -17.24 -26.52 5.66
CA LYS A 404 -16.79 -26.93 4.32
C LYS A 404 -17.97 -26.85 3.34
N SER A 405 -17.94 -25.86 2.47
CA SER A 405 -18.99 -25.57 1.50
C SER A 405 -18.39 -24.73 0.39
N GLU A 406 -18.81 -24.94 -0.86
CA GLU A 406 -18.48 -24.08 -2.00
C GLU A 406 -18.80 -22.59 -1.74
N CYS A 407 -19.66 -22.29 -0.76
CA CYS A 407 -20.10 -20.93 -0.44
C CYS A 407 -19.13 -20.09 0.39
N PHE A 408 -18.26 -20.69 1.19
CA PHE A 408 -17.35 -19.97 2.10
C PHE A 408 -16.01 -20.67 2.37
N ASP A 409 -15.88 -21.92 1.93
CA ASP A 409 -14.62 -22.68 1.87
C ASP A 409 -14.53 -23.35 0.48
N PRO A 410 -14.54 -22.56 -0.62
CA PRO A 410 -14.51 -23.10 -1.96
C PRO A 410 -13.24 -23.92 -2.13
N GLN A 411 -13.42 -25.22 -2.38
CA GLN A 411 -12.31 -26.04 -2.85
C GLN A 411 -11.92 -25.51 -4.23
N PRO A 412 -10.63 -25.23 -4.51
CA PRO A 412 -10.23 -24.63 -5.78
C PRO A 412 -10.64 -25.55 -6.93
N LYS A 413 -11.65 -25.14 -7.70
CA LYS A 413 -12.03 -25.83 -8.93
C LYS A 413 -11.05 -25.44 -10.02
N ASN A 414 -10.07 -26.30 -10.24
CA ASN A 414 -9.21 -26.17 -11.40
C ASN A 414 -10.03 -26.37 -12.69
N THR A 415 -9.75 -25.60 -13.73
CA THR A 415 -10.33 -25.77 -15.08
C THR A 415 -9.21 -26.02 -16.08
N LEU A 416 -9.46 -26.83 -17.11
CA LEU A 416 -8.53 -26.92 -18.24
C LEU A 416 -8.93 -25.85 -19.27
N LYS A 417 -7.99 -25.04 -19.73
CA LYS A 417 -8.20 -24.02 -20.76
C LYS A 417 -7.29 -24.27 -21.95
N ILE A 418 -7.88 -24.31 -23.14
CA ILE A 418 -7.17 -24.40 -24.43
C ILE A 418 -7.09 -23.01 -25.07
N THR A 419 -5.92 -22.59 -25.52
CA THR A 419 -5.69 -21.29 -26.16
C THR A 419 -4.73 -21.41 -27.35
N PRO A 420 -5.04 -20.83 -28.52
CA PRO A 420 -6.27 -20.11 -28.84
C PRO A 420 -7.47 -21.07 -29.00
N LYS A 421 -8.71 -20.57 -28.92
CA LYS A 421 -9.94 -21.38 -29.07
C LYS A 421 -10.28 -21.74 -30.52
N SER A 422 -9.76 -20.99 -31.48
CA SER A 422 -9.78 -21.25 -32.91
C SER A 422 -8.51 -20.64 -33.51
N ALA A 423 -8.06 -21.12 -34.66
CA ALA A 423 -6.97 -20.49 -35.39
C ALA A 423 -7.06 -20.82 -36.88
N PHE A 424 -6.36 -20.03 -37.69
CA PHE A 424 -6.15 -20.27 -39.10
C PHE A 424 -4.65 -20.46 -39.34
N GLY A 425 -4.30 -21.34 -40.27
CA GLY A 425 -2.92 -21.65 -40.63
C GLY A 425 -2.90 -22.55 -41.84
N LEU A 426 -1.72 -22.85 -42.34
CA LEU A 426 -1.58 -23.59 -43.58
C LEU A 426 -1.32 -25.07 -43.31
N THR A 427 -1.69 -25.94 -44.24
CA THR A 427 -1.46 -27.40 -44.13
C THR A 427 0.03 -27.77 -44.03
N CYS A 428 0.91 -26.88 -44.49
CA CYS A 428 2.36 -26.97 -44.34
C CYS A 428 2.92 -26.42 -43.01
N GLU A 429 2.09 -25.85 -42.14
CA GLU A 429 2.50 -25.26 -40.86
C GLU A 429 1.97 -26.08 -39.69
N ARG A 430 2.53 -25.81 -38.51
CA ARG A 430 1.96 -26.28 -37.26
C ARG A 430 1.46 -25.10 -36.44
N MET A 431 0.22 -25.19 -35.97
CA MET A 431 -0.37 -24.18 -35.11
C MET A 431 -0.01 -24.46 -33.64
N PRO A 432 0.52 -23.49 -32.90
CA PRO A 432 0.72 -23.64 -31.47
C PRO A 432 -0.63 -23.64 -30.73
N VAL A 433 -0.83 -24.62 -29.86
CA VAL A 433 -1.97 -24.75 -28.95
C VAL A 433 -1.46 -24.95 -27.54
N THR A 434 -1.87 -24.07 -26.64
CA THR A 434 -1.50 -24.12 -25.22
C THR A 434 -2.64 -24.68 -24.40
N PHE A 435 -2.33 -25.66 -23.57
CA PHE A 435 -3.21 -26.26 -22.58
C PHE A 435 -2.74 -25.78 -21.20
N SER A 436 -3.61 -25.13 -20.44
CA SER A 436 -3.31 -24.66 -19.09
C SER A 436 -4.38 -25.07 -18.10
N VAL A 437 -3.99 -25.66 -16.98
CA VAL A 437 -4.84 -25.82 -15.80
C VAL A 437 -4.86 -24.49 -15.07
N ARG A 438 -6.05 -23.92 -14.92
CA ARG A 438 -6.28 -22.65 -14.26
C ARG A 438 -7.01 -22.88 -12.95
N LYS A 439 -6.61 -22.17 -11.91
CA LYS A 439 -7.37 -22.04 -10.67
C LYS A 439 -8.69 -21.31 -10.95
N GLU A 440 -9.61 -21.33 -10.00
CA GLU A 440 -10.93 -20.72 -10.15
C GLU A 440 -10.89 -19.19 -10.38
N ASN A 441 -9.85 -18.52 -9.86
CA ASN A 441 -9.57 -17.10 -10.12
C ASN A 441 -8.98 -16.81 -11.51
N GLY A 442 -8.71 -17.84 -12.32
CA GLY A 442 -8.13 -17.71 -13.66
C GLY A 442 -6.59 -17.77 -13.71
N ASP A 443 -5.92 -17.79 -12.55
CA ASP A 443 -4.47 -17.93 -12.46
C ASP A 443 -3.99 -19.29 -12.94
N LEU A 444 -2.75 -19.34 -13.43
CA LEU A 444 -2.12 -20.60 -13.79
C LEU A 444 -1.85 -21.42 -12.52
N ASP A 445 -2.27 -22.69 -12.51
CA ASP A 445 -1.92 -23.60 -11.42
C ASP A 445 -0.50 -24.14 -11.59
N THR A 446 0.49 -23.37 -11.15
CA THR A 446 1.92 -23.70 -11.23
C THR A 446 2.33 -24.90 -10.37
N ASP A 447 1.48 -25.32 -9.44
CA ASP A 447 1.72 -26.49 -8.60
C ASP A 447 1.07 -27.75 -9.17
N TYR A 448 0.25 -27.62 -10.22
CA TYR A 448 -0.39 -28.75 -10.86
C TYR A 448 0.65 -29.66 -11.53
N SER A 449 0.59 -30.93 -11.16
CA SER A 449 1.34 -32.01 -11.82
C SER A 449 0.36 -33.09 -12.25
N GLY A 450 0.23 -33.28 -13.56
CA GLY A 450 -0.69 -34.25 -14.14
C GLY A 450 -0.24 -34.72 -15.52
N THR A 451 -1.10 -35.49 -16.17
CA THR A 451 -0.88 -35.97 -17.54
C THR A 451 -1.96 -35.42 -18.45
N LEU A 452 -1.56 -34.62 -19.43
CA LEU A 452 -2.43 -34.10 -20.49
C LEU A 452 -2.63 -35.17 -21.57
N ASN A 453 -3.88 -35.42 -21.92
CA ASN A 453 -4.29 -36.16 -23.11
C ASN A 453 -4.95 -35.17 -24.09
N ALA A 454 -4.26 -34.85 -25.19
CA ALA A 454 -4.78 -34.00 -26.26
C ALA A 454 -5.13 -34.86 -27.46
N SER A 455 -6.33 -34.64 -28.03
CA SER A 455 -6.89 -35.46 -29.11
C SER A 455 -7.59 -34.60 -30.16
N VAL A 456 -7.53 -35.04 -31.42
CA VAL A 456 -8.32 -34.48 -32.52
C VAL A 456 -9.70 -35.15 -32.56
N THR A 457 -10.77 -34.36 -32.63
CA THR A 457 -12.16 -34.84 -32.52
C THR A 457 -12.99 -34.70 -33.81
N SER A 458 -12.44 -34.12 -34.88
CA SER A 458 -13.12 -33.99 -36.17
C SER A 458 -13.24 -35.33 -36.93
N SER A 459 -14.09 -35.40 -37.95
CA SER A 459 -14.46 -36.62 -38.68
C SER A 459 -13.36 -37.27 -39.53
N ASN A 460 -12.21 -36.61 -39.72
CA ASN A 460 -11.04 -37.13 -40.46
C ASN A 460 -9.74 -37.03 -39.62
N PRO A 461 -9.63 -37.76 -38.48
CA PRO A 461 -8.50 -37.63 -37.56
C PRO A 461 -7.17 -38.16 -38.14
N THR A 462 -7.22 -39.06 -39.12
CA THR A 462 -6.07 -39.82 -39.66
C THR A 462 -5.00 -38.97 -40.35
N ASN A 463 -5.31 -37.72 -40.71
CA ASN A 463 -4.38 -36.78 -41.38
C ASN A 463 -3.89 -35.64 -40.47
N SER A 464 -4.26 -35.65 -39.19
CA SER A 464 -3.86 -34.64 -38.21
C SER A 464 -2.95 -35.23 -37.15
N CYS A 465 -2.04 -34.42 -36.60
CA CYS A 465 -1.11 -34.88 -35.58
C CYS A 465 -0.63 -33.78 -34.63
N TRP A 466 -0.08 -34.22 -33.50
CA TRP A 466 0.50 -33.37 -32.46
C TRP A 466 2.03 -33.50 -32.40
N ALA A 467 2.72 -32.37 -32.43
CA ALA A 467 4.16 -32.29 -32.24
C ALA A 467 4.54 -31.59 -30.93
N LEU A 468 5.73 -31.93 -30.40
CA LEU A 468 6.28 -31.37 -29.16
C LEU A 468 7.10 -30.10 -29.37
N THR A 469 7.48 -29.82 -30.60
CA THR A 469 8.11 -28.59 -31.04
C THR A 469 7.60 -28.29 -32.45
N GLU A 470 7.74 -27.04 -32.88
CA GLU A 470 7.36 -26.61 -34.21
C GLU A 470 8.04 -27.45 -35.31
N ASP A 471 9.35 -27.65 -35.18
CA ASP A 471 10.19 -28.35 -36.16
C ASP A 471 10.30 -29.87 -35.97
N ALA A 472 9.52 -30.49 -35.08
CA ALA A 472 9.67 -31.93 -34.81
C ALA A 472 9.52 -32.76 -36.10
N THR A 473 10.48 -33.64 -36.40
CA THR A 473 10.46 -34.48 -37.61
C THR A 473 9.34 -35.51 -37.63
N GLU A 474 8.84 -35.90 -36.45
CA GLU A 474 7.71 -36.80 -36.27
C GLU A 474 6.65 -36.16 -35.38
N CYS A 475 5.39 -36.55 -35.58
CA CYS A 475 4.25 -36.11 -34.78
C CYS A 475 3.38 -37.31 -34.39
N SER A 476 2.75 -37.24 -33.22
CA SER A 476 1.84 -38.27 -32.71
C SER A 476 0.52 -38.18 -33.47
N LYS A 477 0.17 -39.22 -34.23
CA LYS A 477 -1.07 -39.27 -35.00
C LYS A 477 -2.28 -39.26 -34.07
N GLU A 478 -3.28 -38.42 -34.39
CA GLU A 478 -4.59 -38.31 -33.72
C GLU A 478 -4.57 -37.82 -32.26
N ASN A 479 -3.79 -38.45 -31.38
CA ASN A 479 -3.75 -38.18 -29.94
C ASN A 479 -2.32 -38.19 -29.38
N ILE A 480 -2.10 -37.42 -28.32
CA ILE A 480 -0.84 -37.35 -27.58
C ILE A 480 -1.09 -37.32 -26.09
N THR A 481 -0.30 -38.10 -25.34
CA THR A 481 -0.33 -38.13 -23.88
C THR A 481 1.02 -37.66 -23.36
N ILE A 482 1.05 -36.59 -22.56
CA ILE A 482 2.29 -35.96 -22.08
C ILE A 482 2.13 -35.39 -20.67
N SER A 483 3.24 -35.35 -19.92
CA SER A 483 3.29 -34.66 -18.63
C SER A 483 2.94 -33.17 -18.76
N LEU A 484 2.15 -32.67 -17.81
CA LEU A 484 1.75 -31.27 -17.68
C LEU A 484 2.36 -30.66 -16.41
N PRO A 485 3.71 -30.54 -16.33
CA PRO A 485 4.36 -29.95 -15.16
C PRO A 485 4.08 -28.45 -15.09
N GLY A 486 3.78 -27.95 -13.90
CA GLY A 486 3.45 -26.53 -13.70
C GLY A 486 2.13 -26.11 -14.33
N GLY A 487 1.21 -27.07 -14.50
CA GLY A 487 -0.13 -26.81 -15.04
C GLY A 487 -0.20 -26.36 -16.50
N GLN A 488 0.92 -26.29 -17.25
CA GLN A 488 0.90 -25.76 -18.63
C GLN A 488 1.73 -26.58 -19.62
N ARG A 489 1.22 -26.74 -20.84
CA ARG A 489 1.96 -27.28 -21.99
C ARG A 489 1.56 -26.60 -23.29
N LYS A 490 2.55 -26.20 -24.08
CA LYS A 490 2.37 -25.84 -25.50
C LYS A 490 2.62 -27.09 -26.36
N LEU A 491 1.70 -27.36 -27.27
CA LEU A 491 1.78 -28.41 -28.30
C LEU A 491 1.53 -27.79 -29.68
N TRP A 492 1.94 -28.48 -30.74
CA TRP A 492 1.83 -27.98 -32.11
C TRP A 492 0.90 -28.89 -32.92
N LEU A 493 -0.26 -28.35 -33.32
CA LEU A 493 -1.27 -29.04 -34.12
C LEU A 493 -0.92 -28.92 -35.60
N GLN A 494 -0.90 -30.03 -36.32
CA GLN A 494 -0.68 -30.07 -37.77
C GLN A 494 -1.80 -30.82 -38.47
N SER A 495 -2.14 -30.40 -39.69
CA SER A 495 -3.02 -31.14 -40.60
C SER A 495 -2.38 -31.29 -41.98
N LYS A 496 -2.35 -32.51 -42.51
CA LYS A 496 -1.98 -32.78 -43.91
C LYS A 496 -3.12 -32.56 -44.90
N THR A 497 -4.28 -32.10 -44.43
CA THR A 497 -5.46 -31.86 -45.25
C THR A 497 -6.10 -30.53 -44.96
N ALA A 498 -6.54 -29.86 -46.02
CA ALA A 498 -7.32 -28.65 -45.90
C ALA A 498 -8.66 -28.92 -45.21
N GLY A 499 -9.08 -28.02 -44.33
CA GLY A 499 -10.35 -28.12 -43.60
C GLY A 499 -10.26 -27.69 -42.14
N ASP A 500 -11.40 -27.80 -41.46
CA ASP A 500 -11.56 -27.40 -40.07
C ASP A 500 -11.34 -28.61 -39.13
N ILE A 501 -10.56 -28.39 -38.08
CA ILE A 501 -10.23 -29.39 -37.06
C ILE A 501 -10.75 -28.91 -35.71
N THR A 502 -11.37 -29.80 -34.96
CA THR A 502 -11.66 -29.59 -33.54
C THR A 502 -10.76 -30.49 -32.71
N ILE A 503 -10.42 -30.04 -31.51
CA ILE A 503 -9.57 -30.76 -30.57
C ILE A 503 -10.22 -30.81 -29.19
N LYS A 504 -9.76 -31.77 -28.39
CA LYS A 504 -10.13 -31.94 -26.99
C LYS A 504 -8.88 -32.20 -26.16
N GLY A 505 -8.75 -31.47 -25.05
CA GLY A 505 -7.77 -31.73 -24.00
C GLY A 505 -8.44 -32.36 -22.79
N LYS A 506 -7.77 -33.29 -22.11
CA LYS A 506 -8.20 -33.87 -20.83
C LYS A 506 -7.01 -34.05 -19.90
N THR A 507 -7.14 -33.71 -18.61
CA THR A 507 -6.16 -34.02 -17.56
C THR A 507 -6.89 -34.29 -16.24
N GLY A 508 -6.74 -35.49 -15.68
CA GLY A 508 -7.60 -35.95 -14.58
C GLY A 508 -9.09 -35.89 -14.97
N ASP A 509 -9.90 -35.22 -14.15
CA ASP A 509 -11.33 -34.99 -14.40
C ASP A 509 -11.60 -33.73 -15.24
N LEU A 510 -10.58 -32.91 -15.52
CA LEU A 510 -10.70 -31.68 -16.27
C LEU A 510 -10.69 -31.96 -17.77
N SER A 511 -11.58 -31.31 -18.53
CA SER A 511 -11.55 -31.38 -19.98
C SER A 511 -12.00 -30.09 -20.62
N ASP A 512 -11.49 -29.80 -21.80
CA ASP A 512 -11.86 -28.63 -22.59
C ASP A 512 -11.81 -28.97 -24.08
N ASN A 513 -12.59 -28.26 -24.89
CA ASN A 513 -12.62 -28.39 -26.34
C ASN A 513 -12.28 -27.05 -27.00
N ALA A 514 -11.69 -27.13 -28.19
CA ALA A 514 -11.40 -25.96 -29.01
C ALA A 514 -11.51 -26.31 -30.49
N GLY A 515 -11.77 -25.29 -31.30
CA GLY A 515 -11.96 -25.36 -32.74
C GLY A 515 -13.15 -24.50 -33.19
N PRO A 516 -13.31 -24.30 -34.51
CA PRO A 516 -12.50 -24.91 -35.57
C PRO A 516 -11.11 -24.28 -35.70
N TYR A 517 -10.08 -25.13 -35.86
CA TYR A 517 -8.75 -24.79 -36.34
C TYR A 517 -8.71 -25.08 -37.84
N ARG A 518 -8.62 -24.04 -38.65
CA ARG A 518 -8.76 -24.14 -40.10
C ARG A 518 -7.39 -24.21 -40.77
N PHE A 519 -7.11 -25.33 -41.43
CA PHE A 519 -5.91 -25.53 -42.24
C PHE A 519 -6.22 -25.30 -43.72
N ALA A 520 -5.46 -24.43 -44.38
CA ALA A 520 -5.62 -24.10 -45.80
C ALA A 520 -4.39 -24.50 -46.62
N PRO A 521 -4.55 -24.88 -47.91
CA PRO A 521 -3.41 -25.22 -48.77
C PRO A 521 -2.64 -23.96 -49.24
N PHE A 522 -3.29 -22.80 -49.25
CA PHE A 522 -2.74 -21.51 -49.67
C PHE A 522 -3.22 -20.39 -48.74
N GLY A 523 -2.41 -19.35 -48.55
CA GLY A 523 -2.80 -18.18 -47.77
C GLY A 523 -1.73 -17.11 -47.66
N PHE A 524 -1.92 -16.17 -46.72
CA PHE A 524 -0.93 -15.18 -46.35
C PHE A 524 -0.27 -15.53 -45.03
N ARG A 525 1.06 -15.47 -45.00
CA ARG A 525 1.87 -15.52 -43.79
C ARG A 525 2.39 -14.12 -43.49
N VAL A 526 2.23 -13.68 -42.24
CA VAL A 526 2.68 -12.36 -41.78
C VAL A 526 3.89 -12.54 -40.87
N ASN A 527 4.97 -11.79 -41.12
CA ASN A 527 6.22 -11.83 -40.36
C ASN A 527 6.76 -13.25 -40.12
N GLY A 528 6.66 -14.13 -41.12
CA GLY A 528 7.12 -15.51 -41.00
C GLY A 528 6.28 -16.39 -40.05
N GLY A 529 5.13 -15.91 -39.57
CA GLY A 529 4.25 -16.61 -38.63
C GLY A 529 4.33 -16.07 -37.20
N ASP A 530 5.31 -15.20 -36.90
CA ASP A 530 5.50 -14.63 -35.57
C ASP A 530 4.69 -13.34 -35.35
N PRO A 531 4.25 -13.05 -34.10
CA PRO A 531 3.68 -11.76 -33.75
C PRO A 531 4.65 -10.61 -34.02
N ALA A 532 4.15 -9.55 -34.66
CA ALA A 532 4.90 -8.31 -34.82
C ALA A 532 5.02 -7.59 -33.47
N LYS A 533 6.24 -7.37 -32.99
CA LYS A 533 6.49 -6.63 -31.74
C LYS A 533 6.65 -5.15 -32.04
N THR A 534 5.81 -4.32 -31.45
CA THR A 534 5.73 -2.89 -31.76
C THR A 534 5.67 -2.04 -30.49
N VAL A 535 6.00 -0.76 -30.63
CA VAL A 535 5.81 0.26 -29.60
C VAL A 535 4.59 1.09 -29.97
N ALA A 536 3.66 1.27 -29.03
CA ALA A 536 2.45 2.03 -29.24
C ALA A 536 2.77 3.44 -29.80
N GLY A 537 2.13 3.84 -30.89
CA GLY A 537 2.35 5.11 -31.58
C GLY A 537 3.51 5.15 -32.55
N LYS A 538 4.41 4.14 -32.53
CA LYS A 538 5.53 4.02 -33.48
C LYS A 538 5.08 3.26 -34.74
N ASN A 539 5.52 3.75 -35.90
CA ASN A 539 5.23 3.10 -37.18
C ASN A 539 6.12 1.88 -37.37
N GLU A 540 5.50 0.74 -37.66
CA GLU A 540 6.16 -0.55 -37.87
C GLU A 540 5.74 -1.14 -39.21
N THR A 541 6.58 -1.99 -39.81
CA THR A 541 6.29 -2.56 -41.13
C THR A 541 6.18 -4.08 -41.05
N LEU A 542 5.02 -4.60 -41.45
CA LEU A 542 4.76 -6.03 -41.53
C LEU A 542 5.21 -6.59 -42.88
N LEU A 543 5.86 -7.76 -42.87
CA LEU A 543 6.16 -8.55 -44.05
C LEU A 543 4.98 -9.49 -44.33
N ILE A 544 4.36 -9.34 -45.51
CA ILE A 544 3.28 -10.20 -45.98
C ILE A 544 3.83 -11.11 -47.07
N GLU A 545 3.67 -12.42 -46.90
CA GLU A 545 4.10 -13.44 -47.85
C GLU A 545 2.89 -14.24 -48.33
N ALA A 546 2.68 -14.32 -49.65
CA ALA A 546 1.74 -15.28 -50.23
C ALA A 546 2.44 -16.65 -50.27
N VAL A 547 1.83 -17.67 -49.68
CA VAL A 547 2.49 -18.97 -49.45
C VAL A 547 1.57 -20.14 -49.79
N ALA A 548 2.18 -21.25 -50.20
CA ALA A 548 1.54 -22.50 -50.59
C ALA A 548 2.19 -23.71 -49.91
N ASP A 549 1.37 -24.71 -49.60
CA ASP A 549 1.84 -26.03 -49.19
C ASP A 549 2.34 -26.85 -50.39
N ARG A 550 3.61 -27.27 -50.35
CA ARG A 550 4.19 -28.22 -51.33
C ARG A 550 4.67 -29.53 -50.70
N GLY A 551 4.15 -29.90 -49.53
CA GLY A 551 4.31 -31.21 -48.90
C GLY A 551 5.36 -31.32 -47.80
N ALA A 552 6.22 -30.31 -47.59
CA ALA A 552 7.23 -30.32 -46.51
C ALA A 552 7.32 -29.01 -45.70
N LYS A 553 7.21 -27.85 -46.35
CA LYS A 553 7.17 -26.50 -45.75
C LYS A 553 6.33 -25.59 -46.63
N CYS A 554 5.85 -24.47 -46.07
CA CYS A 554 5.19 -23.46 -46.86
C CYS A 554 6.21 -22.67 -47.67
N GLU A 555 6.11 -22.77 -48.99
CA GLU A 555 6.93 -22.04 -49.93
C GLU A 555 6.20 -20.77 -50.39
N VAL A 556 6.97 -19.73 -50.67
CA VAL A 556 6.40 -18.48 -51.21
C VAL A 556 5.89 -18.74 -52.62
N ILE A 557 4.68 -18.28 -52.89
CA ILE A 557 4.10 -18.24 -54.23
C ILE A 557 4.80 -17.08 -54.95
N GLU A 558 6.01 -17.32 -55.48
CA GLU A 558 6.87 -16.29 -56.09
C GLU A 558 6.19 -15.54 -57.24
N ASP A 559 5.22 -16.21 -57.84
CA ASP A 559 4.47 -15.74 -58.97
C ASP A 559 3.15 -15.05 -58.55
N TYR A 560 2.87 -14.90 -57.24
CA TYR A 560 1.82 -14.00 -56.76
C TYR A 560 2.26 -12.55 -57.00
N GLY A 561 1.58 -11.88 -57.95
CA GLY A 561 2.03 -10.61 -58.53
C GLY A 561 2.94 -10.78 -59.75
N LYS A 562 2.67 -11.78 -60.63
CA LYS A 562 3.46 -12.21 -61.82
C LYS A 562 4.05 -11.10 -62.70
N VAL A 563 3.49 -9.88 -62.71
CA VAL A 563 4.11 -8.73 -63.37
C VAL A 563 4.89 -7.97 -62.31
N GLU A 564 6.21 -7.86 -62.45
CA GLU A 564 7.08 -7.17 -61.49
C GLU A 564 6.52 -5.78 -61.14
N GLY A 565 6.01 -5.62 -59.91
CA GLY A 565 5.36 -4.41 -59.43
C GLY A 565 3.84 -4.31 -59.59
N GLU A 566 3.14 -5.40 -59.85
CA GLU A 566 1.67 -5.45 -59.85
C GLU A 566 1.11 -5.18 -58.43
N ASN A 567 0.16 -4.25 -58.34
CA ASN A 567 -0.55 -3.96 -57.09
C ASN A 567 -1.73 -4.93 -56.94
N LYS A 568 -1.75 -5.68 -55.83
CA LYS A 568 -2.87 -6.56 -55.46
C LYS A 568 -3.75 -5.91 -54.39
N PRO A 569 -5.07 -5.78 -54.61
CA PRO A 569 -5.98 -5.28 -53.60
C PRO A 569 -6.26 -6.38 -52.56
N LEU A 570 -5.84 -6.16 -51.32
CA LEU A 570 -6.18 -7.02 -50.19
C LEU A 570 -7.29 -6.38 -49.35
N SER A 571 -8.31 -7.16 -49.02
CA SER A 571 -9.27 -6.82 -47.97
C SER A 571 -8.61 -7.04 -46.61
N ILE A 572 -8.70 -6.05 -45.74
CA ILE A 572 -8.20 -6.09 -44.37
C ILE A 572 -9.39 -5.91 -43.44
N THR A 573 -9.66 -6.90 -42.59
CA THR A 573 -10.89 -6.98 -41.78
C THR A 573 -10.60 -7.47 -40.36
N SER A 574 -11.63 -7.52 -39.53
CA SER A 574 -11.63 -8.31 -38.30
C SER A 574 -10.57 -7.85 -37.29
N LEU A 575 -10.49 -6.54 -37.01
CA LEU A 575 -9.61 -6.05 -35.93
C LEU A 575 -10.14 -6.54 -34.58
N ASP A 576 -9.45 -7.53 -34.02
CA ASP A 576 -9.77 -8.13 -32.73
C ASP A 576 -8.77 -7.67 -31.67
N TYR A 577 -9.29 -7.30 -30.49
CA TYR A 577 -8.48 -7.14 -29.28
C TYR A 577 -8.40 -8.49 -28.57
N VAL A 578 -7.19 -9.02 -28.40
CA VAL A 578 -6.98 -10.38 -27.87
C VAL A 578 -6.58 -10.32 -26.40
N GLN A 579 -5.59 -9.49 -26.05
CA GLN A 579 -5.11 -9.32 -24.68
C GLN A 579 -4.75 -7.85 -24.41
N PRO A 580 -5.57 -7.10 -23.64
CA PRO A 580 -6.89 -7.47 -23.12
C PRO A 580 -7.95 -7.61 -24.24
N THR A 581 -9.08 -8.27 -23.96
CA THR A 581 -10.16 -8.49 -24.95
C THR A 581 -11.03 -7.26 -25.23
N THR A 582 -10.61 -6.10 -24.73
CA THR A 582 -11.28 -4.82 -24.94
C THR A 582 -10.28 -3.84 -25.50
N GLY A 583 -10.73 -2.93 -26.35
CA GLY A 583 -9.91 -1.83 -26.82
C GLY A 583 -10.75 -0.78 -27.52
N SER A 584 -10.23 0.45 -27.53
CA SER A 584 -10.93 1.61 -28.10
C SER A 584 -10.15 2.29 -29.23
N LYS A 585 -8.89 1.89 -29.45
CA LYS A 585 -8.01 2.48 -30.45
C LYS A 585 -8.02 1.64 -31.72
N SER A 586 -8.20 2.30 -32.85
CA SER A 586 -8.07 1.71 -34.17
C SER A 586 -6.60 1.47 -34.55
N LEU A 587 -6.40 0.55 -35.49
CA LEU A 587 -5.13 0.32 -36.16
C LEU A 587 -5.02 1.23 -37.38
N ASP A 588 -3.97 2.03 -37.50
CA ASP A 588 -3.64 2.69 -38.77
C ASP A 588 -2.88 1.69 -39.64
N VAL A 589 -3.37 1.48 -40.85
CA VAL A 589 -2.81 0.58 -41.85
C VAL A 589 -2.47 1.42 -43.08
N ASP A 590 -1.20 1.76 -43.23
CA ASP A 590 -0.68 2.60 -44.33
C ASP A 590 -1.52 3.89 -44.54
N GLY A 591 -1.83 4.61 -43.46
CA GLY A 591 -2.63 5.84 -43.50
C GLY A 591 -4.14 5.63 -43.63
N SER A 592 -4.64 4.41 -43.45
CA SER A 592 -6.08 4.12 -43.39
C SER A 592 -6.46 3.46 -42.09
N THR A 593 -7.53 3.95 -41.48
CA THR A 593 -7.99 3.48 -40.17
C THR A 593 -8.80 2.20 -40.29
N LEU A 594 -8.34 1.13 -39.63
CA LEU A 594 -9.11 -0.07 -39.35
C LEU A 594 -9.63 0.01 -37.91
N ALA A 595 -10.94 0.21 -37.76
CA ALA A 595 -11.63 0.14 -36.47
C ALA A 595 -12.20 -1.26 -36.23
N ASP A 596 -12.65 -1.53 -35.00
CA ASP A 596 -13.37 -2.76 -34.65
C ASP A 596 -14.60 -2.95 -35.56
N GLY A 597 -14.78 -4.16 -36.09
CA GLY A 597 -15.82 -4.51 -37.05
C GLY A 597 -15.71 -3.85 -38.43
N ALA A 598 -14.70 -3.02 -38.68
CA ALA A 598 -14.52 -2.34 -39.97
C ALA A 598 -13.76 -3.21 -40.98
N SER A 599 -13.86 -2.80 -42.25
CA SER A 599 -13.12 -3.40 -43.37
C SER A 599 -12.52 -2.30 -44.23
N ILE A 600 -11.26 -2.46 -44.61
CA ILE A 600 -10.57 -1.58 -45.56
C ILE A 600 -9.97 -2.41 -46.69
N VAL A 601 -9.70 -1.77 -47.82
CA VAL A 601 -8.99 -2.41 -48.95
C VAL A 601 -7.68 -1.67 -49.18
N LYS A 602 -6.57 -2.41 -49.22
CA LYS A 602 -5.23 -1.86 -49.47
C LYS A 602 -4.59 -2.52 -50.69
N SER A 603 -4.10 -1.68 -51.60
CA SER A 603 -3.35 -2.15 -52.75
C SER A 603 -1.87 -2.29 -52.37
N LEU A 604 -1.39 -3.52 -52.29
CA LEU A 604 0.00 -3.82 -51.93
C LEU A 604 0.79 -4.26 -53.16
N ARG A 605 2.03 -3.77 -53.25
CA ARG A 605 2.96 -4.15 -54.32
C ARG A 605 3.70 -5.42 -53.92
N PHE A 606 3.39 -6.53 -54.58
CA PHE A 606 4.08 -7.79 -54.37
C PHE A 606 5.30 -7.92 -55.29
N THR A 607 6.44 -8.34 -54.74
CA THR A 607 7.66 -8.69 -55.47
C THR A 607 8.07 -10.09 -55.04
N GLN A 608 8.10 -11.04 -55.97
CA GLN A 608 8.37 -12.46 -55.66
C GLN A 608 7.48 -13.01 -54.53
N GLY A 609 6.18 -12.70 -54.56
CA GLY A 609 5.22 -13.15 -53.54
C GLY A 609 5.32 -12.46 -52.17
N LYS A 610 6.14 -11.42 -52.03
CA LYS A 610 6.31 -10.65 -50.78
C LYS A 610 5.89 -9.19 -50.91
N ALA A 611 5.25 -8.65 -49.86
CA ALA A 611 4.89 -7.23 -49.77
C ALA A 611 5.18 -6.69 -48.36
N LEU A 612 5.33 -5.37 -48.25
CA LEU A 612 5.49 -4.68 -46.98
C LEU A 612 4.22 -3.87 -46.67
N LEU A 613 3.76 -3.93 -45.43
CA LEU A 613 2.55 -3.24 -44.96
C LEU A 613 2.89 -2.40 -43.71
N PRO A 614 3.00 -1.07 -43.84
CA PRO A 614 3.15 -0.18 -42.70
C PRO A 614 1.90 -0.19 -41.81
N VAL A 615 2.11 -0.23 -40.50
CA VAL A 615 1.06 -0.20 -39.48
C VAL A 615 1.47 0.66 -38.29
N THR A 616 0.51 1.37 -37.70
CA THR A 616 0.71 2.09 -36.44
C THR A 616 -0.48 1.83 -35.51
N TYR A 617 -0.21 1.25 -34.35
CA TYR A 617 -1.21 1.05 -33.31
C TYR A 617 -0.93 1.97 -32.12
N LYS A 618 -1.92 2.70 -31.61
CA LYS A 618 -1.75 3.74 -30.58
C LYS A 618 -2.20 3.31 -29.19
N ASP A 619 -2.16 2.02 -28.90
CA ASP A 619 -2.44 1.46 -27.58
C ASP A 619 -1.50 0.29 -27.28
N ALA A 620 -1.56 -0.24 -26.06
CA ALA A 620 -0.88 -1.48 -25.67
C ALA A 620 -1.81 -2.70 -25.86
N GLY A 621 -1.21 -3.89 -25.95
CA GLY A 621 -1.93 -5.15 -25.98
C GLY A 621 -1.62 -6.01 -27.21
N GLU A 622 -2.19 -7.20 -27.21
CA GLU A 622 -2.24 -8.09 -28.36
C GLU A 622 -3.49 -7.78 -29.19
N ILE A 623 -3.29 -7.42 -30.45
CA ILE A 623 -4.36 -7.26 -31.43
C ILE A 623 -4.12 -8.18 -32.62
N SER A 624 -5.17 -8.48 -33.36
CA SER A 624 -5.06 -9.23 -34.60
C SER A 624 -6.02 -8.73 -35.66
N PHE A 625 -5.70 -8.95 -36.93
CA PHE A 625 -6.59 -8.65 -38.05
C PHE A 625 -6.37 -9.64 -39.20
N GLU A 626 -7.35 -9.74 -40.08
CA GLU A 626 -7.34 -10.66 -41.22
C GLU A 626 -7.00 -9.93 -42.51
N LEU A 627 -6.27 -10.63 -43.39
CA LEU A 627 -5.92 -10.22 -44.74
C LEU A 627 -6.53 -11.22 -45.72
N ALA A 628 -7.20 -10.75 -46.77
CA ALA A 628 -7.81 -11.60 -47.77
C ALA A 628 -7.63 -11.07 -49.19
N ASP A 629 -7.36 -11.98 -50.13
CA ASP A 629 -7.53 -11.79 -51.57
C ASP A 629 -8.56 -12.80 -52.05
N ASP A 630 -9.84 -12.43 -52.00
CA ASP A 630 -10.95 -13.31 -52.36
C ASP A 630 -11.01 -13.64 -53.86
N LYS A 631 -10.24 -12.92 -54.69
CA LYS A 631 -10.23 -13.07 -56.15
C LYS A 631 -9.14 -13.99 -56.66
N TRP A 632 -8.14 -14.29 -55.84
CA TRP A 632 -7.05 -15.19 -56.21
C TRP A 632 -7.55 -16.62 -56.46
N GLN A 633 -7.04 -17.25 -57.52
CA GLN A 633 -7.25 -18.66 -57.82
C GLN A 633 -5.93 -19.30 -58.26
N PRO A 634 -5.70 -20.59 -57.96
CA PRO A 634 -4.55 -21.33 -58.49
C PRO A 634 -4.59 -21.33 -60.02
N LYS A 635 -3.45 -21.08 -60.67
CA LYS A 635 -3.41 -20.78 -62.11
C LYS A 635 -3.62 -22.01 -63.03
N ASP A 636 -3.52 -23.24 -62.51
CA ASP A 636 -3.36 -24.45 -63.35
C ASP A 636 -4.25 -25.66 -62.94
N CYS A 637 -5.45 -25.44 -62.39
CA CYS A 637 -6.40 -26.53 -62.12
C CYS A 637 -7.56 -26.56 -63.13
N GLU A 638 -7.26 -26.79 -64.41
CA GLU A 638 -8.28 -27.16 -65.41
C GLU A 638 -8.88 -28.55 -65.07
N THR A 639 -10.13 -28.82 -65.48
CA THR A 639 -10.89 -30.04 -65.12
C THR A 639 -10.19 -31.36 -65.44
N ASP A 640 -9.21 -31.33 -66.34
CA ASP A 640 -8.56 -32.51 -66.92
C ASP A 640 -7.07 -32.62 -66.50
N SER A 641 -6.60 -31.72 -65.63
CA SER A 641 -5.21 -31.69 -65.12
C SER A 641 -4.99 -32.74 -64.01
N THR A 642 -3.89 -33.51 -64.14
CA THR A 642 -3.38 -34.44 -63.11
C THR A 642 -2.44 -33.78 -62.10
N ASP A 643 -2.13 -32.49 -62.27
CA ASP A 643 -1.16 -31.76 -61.43
C ASP A 643 -1.77 -31.17 -60.15
N CYS A 644 -3.10 -31.10 -60.03
CA CYS A 644 -3.79 -30.66 -58.81
C CYS A 644 -4.47 -31.84 -58.11
N ASP A 645 -4.20 -32.04 -56.81
CA ASP A 645 -4.98 -32.96 -55.98
C ASP A 645 -6.42 -32.41 -55.82
N ASP A 646 -7.41 -33.29 -55.67
CA ASP A 646 -8.84 -32.93 -55.66
C ASP A 646 -9.20 -31.90 -54.56
N ARG A 647 -8.32 -31.78 -53.56
CA ARG A 647 -8.42 -30.90 -52.38
C ARG A 647 -8.00 -29.44 -52.66
N GLU A 648 -7.25 -29.20 -53.73
CA GLU A 648 -6.81 -27.86 -54.16
C GLU A 648 -7.82 -27.18 -55.09
N ARG A 649 -8.69 -27.96 -55.75
CA ARG A 649 -9.66 -27.47 -56.75
C ARG A 649 -10.81 -26.63 -56.17
N ASP A 650 -11.20 -26.91 -54.92
CA ASP A 650 -12.34 -26.25 -54.26
C ASP A 650 -11.96 -25.00 -53.44
N TRP A 651 -10.67 -24.75 -53.21
CA TRP A 651 -10.21 -23.62 -52.42
C TRP A 651 -10.06 -22.35 -53.26
N LYS A 652 -10.75 -21.27 -52.88
CA LYS A 652 -10.70 -19.97 -53.56
C LYS A 652 -10.22 -18.88 -52.61
N GLY A 653 -9.39 -18.00 -53.15
CA GLY A 653 -8.82 -16.87 -52.44
C GLY A 653 -7.66 -17.23 -51.51
N LEU A 654 -6.92 -16.19 -51.12
CA LEU A 654 -5.90 -16.26 -50.08
C LEU A 654 -6.43 -15.59 -48.83
N LYS A 655 -6.21 -16.21 -47.66
CA LYS A 655 -6.48 -15.60 -46.35
C LYS A 655 -5.29 -15.75 -45.43
N GLY A 656 -5.12 -14.82 -44.51
CA GLY A 656 -4.12 -14.89 -43.45
C GLY A 656 -4.49 -14.00 -42.29
N LYS A 657 -3.83 -14.22 -41.15
CA LYS A 657 -4.03 -13.46 -39.92
C LYS A 657 -2.73 -12.78 -39.52
N ALA A 658 -2.78 -11.48 -39.25
CA ALA A 658 -1.70 -10.72 -38.66
C ALA A 658 -1.92 -10.63 -37.15
N VAL A 659 -0.86 -10.79 -36.36
CA VAL A 659 -0.87 -10.59 -34.90
C VAL A 659 0.17 -9.53 -34.56
N ILE A 660 -0.22 -8.55 -33.74
CA ILE A 660 0.64 -7.46 -33.27
C ILE A 660 0.64 -7.47 -31.74
N TYR A 661 1.83 -7.52 -31.15
CA TYR A 661 2.05 -7.25 -29.73
C TYR A 661 2.56 -5.83 -29.61
N SER A 662 1.78 -4.97 -28.96
CA SER A 662 2.13 -3.56 -28.72
C SER A 662 2.38 -3.32 -27.24
N ARG A 663 3.51 -2.68 -26.91
CA ARG A 663 3.78 -2.17 -25.55
C ARG A 663 3.72 -0.65 -25.50
N PRO A 664 3.52 -0.03 -24.31
CA PRO A 664 3.81 1.38 -24.14
C PRO A 664 5.26 1.71 -24.50
N TYR A 665 5.52 2.98 -24.78
CA TYR A 665 6.88 3.46 -25.03
C TYR A 665 7.69 3.47 -23.73
N THR A 666 7.20 4.22 -22.74
CA THR A 666 7.79 4.37 -21.40
C THR A 666 6.72 4.88 -20.43
N PHE A 667 7.10 5.17 -19.19
CA PHE A 667 6.24 5.85 -18.22
C PHE A 667 6.61 7.33 -18.10
N ALA A 668 5.63 8.22 -18.24
CA ALA A 668 5.79 9.62 -17.87
C ALA A 668 5.66 9.79 -16.35
N LEU A 669 6.61 10.50 -15.73
CA LEU A 669 6.62 10.83 -14.31
C LEU A 669 5.97 12.21 -14.12
N CYS A 670 4.75 12.21 -13.60
CA CYS A 670 3.89 13.39 -13.49
C CYS A 670 3.50 13.70 -12.04
N ASP A 671 3.02 14.92 -11.81
CA ASP A 671 2.44 15.36 -10.53
C ASP A 671 3.30 14.99 -9.30
N ILE A 672 4.62 15.17 -9.43
CA ILE A 672 5.60 14.85 -8.39
C ILE A 672 5.43 15.83 -7.23
N GLN A 673 5.25 15.30 -6.02
CA GLN A 673 4.97 16.12 -4.85
C GLN A 673 5.54 15.51 -3.57
N SER A 674 6.12 16.33 -2.68
CA SER A 674 6.51 15.87 -1.33
C SER A 674 5.34 15.87 -0.35
N ALA A 675 5.49 15.21 0.80
CA ALA A 675 4.48 15.24 1.88
C ALA A 675 4.11 16.67 2.33
N GLY A 676 5.08 17.60 2.29
CA GLY A 676 4.87 19.02 2.60
C GLY A 676 4.20 19.81 1.46
N GLY A 677 3.79 19.15 0.38
CA GLY A 677 3.09 19.76 -0.75
C GLY A 677 3.98 20.46 -1.78
N ARG A 678 5.31 20.35 -1.67
CA ARG A 678 6.23 20.99 -2.62
C ARG A 678 6.26 20.23 -3.94
N THR A 679 6.23 20.96 -5.05
CA THR A 679 6.24 20.42 -6.43
C THR A 679 7.50 20.78 -7.21
N ASP A 680 8.34 21.68 -6.69
CA ASP A 680 9.67 21.96 -7.25
C ASP A 680 10.66 20.89 -6.75
N PHE A 681 11.02 19.98 -7.66
CA PHE A 681 11.99 18.90 -7.44
C PHE A 681 13.27 19.09 -8.28
N SER A 682 13.57 20.31 -8.72
CA SER A 682 14.74 20.62 -9.54
C SER A 682 16.05 20.79 -8.77
N GLY A 683 15.99 20.78 -7.43
CA GLY A 683 17.14 21.00 -6.56
C GLY A 683 18.14 19.85 -6.61
N THR A 684 19.42 20.21 -6.43
CA THR A 684 20.57 19.30 -6.34
C THR A 684 21.37 19.57 -5.07
N SER A 685 22.37 18.74 -4.78
CA SER A 685 23.36 18.97 -3.71
C SER A 685 24.14 20.29 -3.87
N SER A 686 24.06 20.94 -5.05
CA SER A 686 24.81 22.15 -5.38
C SER A 686 23.95 23.37 -5.76
N SER A 687 22.63 23.21 -5.92
CA SER A 687 21.74 24.29 -6.37
C SER A 687 20.25 24.02 -6.08
N GLY A 688 19.39 25.03 -6.21
CA GLY A 688 17.93 24.89 -6.16
C GLY A 688 17.31 24.73 -4.77
N ASN A 689 16.00 24.50 -4.74
CA ASN A 689 15.18 24.41 -3.51
C ASN A 689 15.20 23.01 -2.89
N GLY A 690 14.78 22.91 -1.62
CA GLY A 690 14.59 21.64 -0.93
C GLY A 690 13.24 21.03 -1.27
N PHE A 691 13.23 19.78 -1.72
CA PHE A 691 12.02 19.05 -2.09
C PHE A 691 11.37 18.35 -0.88
N ALA A 692 12.12 17.51 -0.16
CA ALA A 692 11.66 16.75 1.00
C ALA A 692 12.81 16.45 1.97
N ALA A 693 12.53 16.19 3.24
CA ALA A 693 13.56 15.63 4.13
C ALA A 693 13.80 14.13 3.84
N ALA A 694 15.01 13.64 4.06
CA ALA A 694 15.38 12.25 3.83
C ALA A 694 14.52 11.32 4.72
N GLY A 695 13.94 10.30 4.10
CA GLY A 695 12.99 9.37 4.73
C GLY A 695 11.55 9.87 4.81
N GLU A 696 11.24 11.11 4.41
CA GLU A 696 9.85 11.55 4.22
C GLU A 696 9.24 10.99 2.93
N THR A 697 7.91 10.87 2.94
CA THR A 697 7.16 10.35 1.80
C THR A 697 7.02 11.39 0.69
N PHE A 698 7.08 10.95 -0.56
CA PHE A 698 6.71 11.72 -1.74
C PHE A 698 5.83 10.87 -2.67
N SER A 699 5.08 11.55 -3.54
CA SER A 699 4.20 10.94 -4.52
C SER A 699 4.61 11.24 -5.96
N VAL A 700 4.34 10.29 -6.85
CA VAL A 700 4.51 10.43 -8.31
C VAL A 700 3.34 9.75 -9.02
N THR A 701 2.82 10.39 -10.06
CA THR A 701 1.83 9.82 -10.97
C THR A 701 2.52 9.26 -12.21
N PHE A 702 2.38 7.97 -12.47
CA PHE A 702 2.98 7.29 -13.63
C PHE A 702 1.94 7.08 -14.74
N LYS A 703 2.25 7.54 -15.95
CA LYS A 703 1.37 7.38 -17.12
C LYS A 703 2.05 6.50 -18.19
N PRO A 704 1.46 5.37 -18.61
CA PRO A 704 2.02 4.55 -19.69
C PRO A 704 1.69 5.21 -21.03
N ILE A 705 2.69 5.82 -21.68
CA ILE A 705 2.48 6.71 -22.83
C ILE A 705 2.86 6.08 -24.16
N ILE A 706 2.28 6.61 -25.24
CA ILE A 706 2.66 6.27 -26.62
C ILE A 706 3.99 6.94 -27.01
N TRP A 707 4.65 6.38 -28.02
CA TRP A 707 5.77 6.99 -28.71
C TRP A 707 5.29 8.15 -29.60
N THR A 708 6.07 9.22 -29.63
CA THR A 708 5.88 10.33 -30.57
C THR A 708 7.24 10.78 -31.12
N SER A 709 7.30 11.13 -32.41
CA SER A 709 8.55 11.56 -33.05
C SER A 709 9.14 12.84 -32.45
N SER A 710 8.30 13.71 -31.89
CA SER A 710 8.71 14.95 -31.21
C SER A 710 9.43 14.72 -29.88
N LEU A 711 9.27 13.56 -29.27
CA LEU A 711 9.86 13.19 -27.97
C LEU A 711 10.79 11.96 -28.09
N ALA A 712 11.12 11.56 -29.32
CA ALA A 712 12.11 10.54 -29.56
C ALA A 712 13.48 11.08 -29.10
N ASN A 713 14.03 10.50 -28.05
CA ASN A 713 15.33 10.86 -27.49
C ASN A 713 16.39 9.86 -27.99
N PRO A 714 17.61 10.28 -28.37
CA PRO A 714 18.72 9.36 -28.65
C PRO A 714 19.05 8.45 -27.46
N ASP A 715 19.57 7.26 -27.79
CA ASP A 715 20.14 6.26 -26.88
C ASP A 715 21.15 6.90 -25.92
N SER A 716 20.70 7.31 -24.73
CA SER A 716 21.54 7.88 -23.67
C SER A 716 21.26 7.14 -22.37
N ASP A 717 22.34 6.81 -21.65
CA ASP A 717 22.32 6.24 -20.31
C ASP A 717 22.56 7.39 -19.34
N ASN A 718 21.48 8.02 -18.86
CA ASN A 718 21.55 9.22 -18.03
C ASN A 718 21.84 8.87 -16.56
N SER A 719 21.37 7.70 -16.14
CA SER A 719 21.50 7.14 -14.80
C SER A 719 22.79 6.33 -14.60
N SER A 720 23.55 6.08 -15.68
CA SER A 720 24.79 5.30 -15.70
C SER A 720 24.61 3.85 -15.24
N ASP A 721 23.45 3.26 -15.51
CA ASP A 721 23.09 1.88 -15.12
C ASP A 721 23.24 0.86 -16.28
N SER A 722 23.80 1.31 -17.40
CA SER A 722 23.94 0.55 -18.65
C SER A 722 22.64 0.22 -19.39
N ASN A 723 21.51 0.83 -19.01
CA ASN A 723 20.26 0.81 -19.77
C ASN A 723 20.10 2.07 -20.61
N HIS A 724 19.19 1.99 -21.58
CA HIS A 724 18.77 3.17 -22.31
C HIS A 724 17.71 3.92 -21.51
N ASP A 725 18.01 5.18 -21.19
CA ASP A 725 17.15 6.05 -20.40
C ASP A 725 16.40 7.08 -21.23
N ILE A 726 15.17 7.34 -20.78
CA ILE A 726 14.35 8.46 -21.25
C ILE A 726 14.03 9.33 -20.04
N VAL A 727 14.47 10.59 -20.06
CA VAL A 727 14.12 11.55 -18.99
C VAL A 727 12.68 12.02 -19.18
N THR A 728 11.75 11.56 -18.33
CA THR A 728 10.29 11.70 -18.54
C THR A 728 9.57 12.61 -17.53
N THR A 729 10.30 13.49 -16.83
CA THR A 729 9.74 14.42 -15.83
C THR A 729 9.28 15.77 -16.41
N GLY A 730 9.66 16.10 -17.64
CA GLY A 730 9.25 17.34 -18.29
C GLY A 730 7.73 17.40 -18.56
N SER A 731 7.11 18.57 -18.42
CA SER A 731 5.66 18.74 -18.53
C SER A 731 5.06 18.27 -19.87
N ALA A 732 5.85 18.30 -20.96
CA ALA A 732 5.43 17.79 -22.26
C ALA A 732 5.14 16.27 -22.25
N TRP A 733 5.87 15.48 -21.44
CA TRP A 733 5.65 14.04 -21.31
C TRP A 733 4.28 13.72 -20.70
N CYS A 734 3.83 14.53 -19.74
CA CYS A 734 2.54 14.37 -19.08
C CYS A 734 1.32 14.71 -19.95
N GLN A 735 1.56 15.32 -21.12
CA GLN A 735 0.53 15.62 -22.12
C GLN A 735 0.47 14.58 -23.25
N VAL A 736 1.40 13.61 -23.26
CA VAL A 736 1.38 12.53 -24.26
C VAL A 736 0.20 11.61 -23.98
N ALA A 737 -0.45 11.16 -25.04
CA ALA A 737 -1.56 10.23 -24.93
C ALA A 737 -1.12 8.93 -24.24
N THR A 738 -1.95 8.43 -23.33
CA THR A 738 -1.72 7.16 -22.64
C THR A 738 -2.07 5.96 -23.51
N THR A 739 -1.75 4.78 -22.99
CA THR A 739 -2.13 3.46 -23.52
C THR A 739 -3.18 2.82 -22.61
N PRO A 740 -4.48 3.15 -22.77
CA PRO A 740 -5.58 2.65 -21.95
C PRO A 740 -5.65 1.14 -21.77
N ASN A 741 -5.11 0.35 -22.71
CA ASN A 741 -5.10 -1.10 -22.65
C ASN A 741 -3.92 -1.70 -21.87
N TYR A 742 -3.04 -0.87 -21.31
CA TYR A 742 -1.96 -1.30 -20.42
C TYR A 742 -2.48 -1.59 -19.00
N TYR A 743 -3.23 -2.66 -18.82
CA TYR A 743 -3.69 -3.08 -17.50
C TYR A 743 -3.67 -4.61 -17.34
N SER A 744 -3.61 -5.04 -16.08
CA SER A 744 -3.52 -6.45 -15.75
C SER A 744 -4.89 -7.12 -15.84
N VAL A 745 -4.94 -8.32 -16.44
CA VAL A 745 -6.15 -9.14 -16.55
C VAL A 745 -5.80 -10.56 -16.12
N GLU A 746 -6.22 -10.91 -14.91
CA GLU A 746 -5.95 -12.21 -14.26
C GLU A 746 -6.47 -13.39 -15.11
N ALA A 747 -7.71 -13.29 -15.60
CA ALA A 747 -8.33 -14.30 -16.47
C ALA A 747 -7.58 -14.58 -17.80
N LEU A 748 -6.71 -13.66 -18.22
CA LEU A 748 -5.87 -13.78 -19.41
C LEU A 748 -4.39 -14.02 -19.07
N ASN A 749 -4.01 -14.08 -17.79
CA ASN A 749 -2.61 -14.13 -17.35
C ASN A 749 -1.76 -12.97 -17.89
N LEU A 750 -2.39 -11.82 -18.06
CA LEU A 750 -1.77 -10.62 -18.59
C LEU A 750 -1.37 -9.73 -17.41
N SER A 751 -0.08 -9.50 -17.23
CA SER A 751 0.44 -8.59 -16.22
C SER A 751 0.93 -7.31 -16.89
N ALA A 752 0.50 -6.17 -16.37
CA ALA A 752 0.93 -4.82 -16.76
C ALA A 752 1.56 -4.12 -15.54
N PRO A 753 2.79 -4.49 -15.15
CA PRO A 753 3.43 -3.95 -13.95
C PRO A 753 3.99 -2.55 -14.17
N LEU A 754 4.19 -1.82 -13.07
CA LEU A 754 5.16 -0.73 -12.91
C LEU A 754 6.19 -1.21 -11.90
N ASN A 755 7.46 -1.23 -12.28
CA ASN A 755 8.57 -1.54 -11.38
C ASN A 755 9.43 -0.28 -11.21
N LEU A 756 9.66 0.11 -9.96
CA LEU A 756 10.46 1.28 -9.61
C LEU A 756 11.79 0.86 -9.03
N SER A 757 12.84 1.58 -9.38
CA SER A 757 14.18 1.34 -8.86
C SER A 757 15.01 2.63 -8.82
N ILE A 758 16.22 2.50 -8.26
CA ILE A 758 17.25 3.53 -8.24
C ILE A 758 18.58 2.90 -8.68
N PRO A 759 19.42 3.61 -9.44
CA PRO A 759 20.73 3.13 -9.90
C PRO A 759 21.74 3.12 -8.75
N ASP A 760 22.98 2.68 -8.98
CA ASP A 760 23.98 2.54 -7.93
C ASP A 760 24.59 3.86 -7.41
N ALA A 761 24.33 4.97 -8.10
CA ALA A 761 24.70 6.31 -7.65
C ALA A 761 23.51 7.29 -7.81
N PRO A 762 23.31 8.22 -6.87
CA PRO A 762 22.30 9.27 -7.02
C PRO A 762 22.62 10.22 -8.19
N HIS A 763 21.63 11.02 -8.61
CA HIS A 763 21.86 12.09 -9.59
C HIS A 763 22.78 13.19 -9.04
N SER A 764 22.65 13.53 -7.76
CA SER A 764 23.60 14.38 -7.04
C SER A 764 23.62 14.02 -5.55
N PRO A 765 24.75 14.13 -4.84
CA PRO A 765 26.07 14.59 -5.30
C PRO A 765 26.78 13.56 -6.20
N VAL A 766 27.68 14.06 -7.04
CA VAL A 766 28.66 13.24 -7.78
C VAL A 766 30.04 13.60 -7.22
N PRO A 767 30.54 12.86 -6.21
CA PRO A 767 31.76 13.24 -5.49
C PRO A 767 32.99 13.19 -6.41
N GLU A 768 33.98 14.04 -6.12
CA GLU A 768 35.25 14.09 -6.88
C GLU A 768 36.08 12.80 -6.72
N GLN A 769 35.90 12.08 -5.60
CA GLN A 769 36.54 10.80 -5.30
C GLN A 769 35.54 9.84 -4.64
N GLY A 770 35.49 8.59 -5.13
CA GLY A 770 34.55 7.58 -4.65
C GLY A 770 33.18 7.63 -5.36
N THR A 771 32.22 6.86 -4.85
CA THR A 771 30.83 6.84 -5.32
C THR A 771 29.94 7.32 -4.18
N ALA A 772 29.04 8.26 -4.46
CA ALA A 772 28.01 8.67 -3.51
C ALA A 772 27.17 7.46 -3.07
N ASN A 773 26.65 7.52 -1.85
CA ASN A 773 25.78 6.49 -1.34
C ASN A 773 24.45 6.48 -2.12
N LYS A 774 24.07 5.31 -2.61
CA LYS A 774 22.80 5.05 -3.31
C LYS A 774 21.57 5.40 -2.47
N GLY A 775 21.65 5.16 -1.17
CA GLY A 775 20.48 5.08 -0.29
C GLY A 775 19.57 3.91 -0.64
N GLU A 776 18.35 3.96 -0.10
CA GLU A 776 17.32 2.95 -0.28
C GLU A 776 16.02 3.63 -0.73
N LEU A 777 15.45 3.14 -1.83
CA LEU A 777 14.09 3.48 -2.24
C LEU A 777 13.14 2.50 -1.55
N ALA A 778 12.19 3.02 -0.77
CA ALA A 778 11.17 2.21 -0.10
C ALA A 778 9.76 2.73 -0.39
N GLY A 779 8.75 1.97 0.03
CA GLY A 779 7.34 2.19 -0.31
C GLY A 779 6.82 1.19 -1.33
N THR A 780 5.82 1.58 -2.12
CA THR A 780 5.27 0.73 -3.19
C THR A 780 6.13 0.83 -4.45
N VAL A 781 7.09 -0.08 -4.59
CA VAL A 781 8.04 -0.11 -5.72
C VAL A 781 7.65 -1.06 -6.86
N SER A 782 6.59 -1.85 -6.68
CA SER A 782 6.05 -2.73 -7.72
C SER A 782 4.52 -2.78 -7.60
N VAL A 783 3.82 -2.40 -8.66
CA VAL A 783 2.35 -2.35 -8.65
C VAL A 783 1.79 -2.57 -10.06
N PRO A 784 0.78 -3.44 -10.25
CA PRO A 784 0.11 -3.58 -11.54
C PRO A 784 -0.87 -2.45 -11.82
N PHE A 785 -0.97 -2.04 -13.08
CA PHE A 785 -2.02 -1.12 -13.53
C PHE A 785 -3.38 -1.81 -13.60
N ASN A 786 -4.42 -1.09 -13.17
CA ASN A 786 -5.82 -1.36 -13.54
C ASN A 786 -6.25 -0.48 -14.73
N GLN A 787 -7.42 -0.80 -15.32
CA GLN A 787 -7.89 -0.15 -16.54
C GLN A 787 -8.06 1.37 -16.40
N ARG A 788 -8.55 1.86 -15.26
CA ARG A 788 -8.71 3.30 -15.03
C ARG A 788 -7.35 3.98 -14.87
N GLN A 789 -6.44 3.38 -14.12
CA GLN A 789 -5.09 3.89 -13.93
C GLN A 789 -4.28 3.94 -15.23
N ALA A 790 -4.51 3.00 -16.15
CA ALA A 790 -3.87 3.03 -17.47
C ALA A 790 -4.29 4.26 -18.31
N GLN A 791 -5.52 4.75 -18.08
CA GLN A 791 -6.07 5.94 -18.74
C GLN A 791 -5.63 7.23 -18.06
N ASP A 792 -5.84 7.31 -16.74
CA ASP A 792 -5.70 8.54 -15.96
C ASP A 792 -4.28 8.75 -15.40
N GLY A 793 -3.56 7.65 -15.18
CA GLY A 793 -2.28 7.59 -14.45
C GLY A 793 -2.40 6.84 -13.12
N LEU A 794 -1.32 6.16 -12.73
CA LEU A 794 -1.18 5.46 -11.46
C LEU A 794 -0.43 6.32 -10.45
N ILE A 795 -1.10 6.70 -9.35
CA ILE A 795 -0.48 7.47 -8.28
C ILE A 795 0.18 6.51 -7.29
N VAL A 796 1.48 6.69 -7.06
CA VAL A 796 2.23 6.03 -5.98
C VAL A 796 2.57 7.10 -4.95
N SER A 797 2.04 7.02 -3.73
CA SER A 797 2.06 8.12 -2.75
C SER A 797 2.95 7.90 -1.51
N ASN A 798 3.53 6.72 -1.37
CA ASN A 798 4.28 6.30 -0.18
C ASN A 798 5.77 6.06 -0.45
N LEU A 799 6.33 6.65 -1.51
CA LEU A 799 7.75 6.49 -1.82
C LEU A 799 8.60 7.26 -0.82
N THR A 800 9.68 6.67 -0.34
CA THR A 800 10.68 7.33 0.51
C THR A 800 12.08 7.05 -0.02
N TRP A 801 13.01 7.96 0.23
CA TRP A 801 14.43 7.76 -0.05
C TRP A 801 15.25 8.02 1.21
N SER A 802 16.14 7.09 1.58
CA SER A 802 16.88 7.17 2.84
C SER A 802 18.07 8.14 2.82
N GLU A 803 18.40 8.72 1.66
CA GLU A 803 19.55 9.59 1.48
C GLU A 803 19.22 11.03 1.04
N VAL A 804 20.27 11.86 0.96
CA VAL A 804 20.20 13.28 0.60
C VAL A 804 20.82 13.58 -0.77
N GLY A 805 20.34 14.65 -1.41
CA GLY A 805 20.77 15.11 -2.73
C GLY A 805 19.64 15.05 -3.75
N SER A 806 19.89 14.61 -4.97
CA SER A 806 18.83 14.27 -5.93
C SER A 806 18.91 12.80 -6.29
N LEU A 807 17.79 12.11 -6.26
CA LEU A 807 17.70 10.70 -6.64
C LEU A 807 17.35 10.55 -8.12
N TRP A 808 17.84 9.47 -8.74
CA TRP A 808 17.37 9.00 -10.04
C TRP A 808 16.24 8.00 -9.82
N LEU A 809 14.99 8.38 -10.07
CA LEU A 809 13.85 7.46 -9.99
C LEU A 809 13.68 6.78 -11.35
N GLN A 810 13.83 5.47 -11.39
CA GLN A 810 13.72 4.66 -12.59
C GLN A 810 12.39 3.91 -12.60
N SER A 811 11.74 3.87 -13.77
CA SER A 811 10.46 3.20 -13.99
C SER A 811 10.57 2.25 -15.19
N ASP A 812 10.26 0.98 -14.93
CA ASP A 812 10.45 -0.12 -15.86
C ASP A 812 9.26 -1.08 -15.88
N ALA A 813 9.15 -1.84 -16.98
CA ALA A 813 8.25 -2.97 -17.05
C ALA A 813 8.62 -3.94 -18.19
N THR A 814 8.06 -5.15 -18.12
CA THR A 814 8.00 -6.08 -19.24
C THR A 814 6.55 -6.44 -19.51
N TYR A 815 6.11 -6.31 -20.75
CA TYR A 815 4.72 -6.55 -21.16
C TYR A 815 4.67 -7.34 -22.46
N LEU A 816 3.90 -8.44 -22.49
CA LEU A 816 3.87 -9.40 -23.61
C LEU A 816 5.29 -9.87 -24.03
N GLY A 817 6.20 -10.00 -23.07
CA GLY A 817 7.60 -10.38 -23.30
C GLY A 817 8.47 -9.29 -23.95
N MET A 818 8.00 -8.04 -23.99
CA MET A 818 8.75 -6.88 -24.48
C MET A 818 9.12 -5.98 -23.30
N LYS A 819 10.40 -5.63 -23.17
CA LYS A 819 10.86 -4.62 -22.21
C LYS A 819 10.47 -3.22 -22.69
N LEU A 820 9.92 -2.41 -21.79
CA LEU A 820 9.71 -0.99 -22.03
C LEU A 820 11.06 -0.25 -22.04
N ASP A 821 11.08 0.96 -22.60
CA ASP A 821 12.23 1.85 -22.47
C ASP A 821 12.19 2.51 -21.08
N GLN A 822 13.31 2.48 -20.36
CA GLN A 822 13.36 2.90 -18.97
C GLN A 822 13.07 4.40 -18.86
N GLY A 823 12.04 4.75 -18.09
CA GLY A 823 11.72 6.15 -17.79
C GLY A 823 12.46 6.58 -16.53
N VAL A 824 13.23 7.66 -16.60
CA VAL A 824 14.01 8.19 -15.47
C VAL A 824 13.65 9.62 -15.10
N GLY A 825 13.82 9.97 -13.83
CA GLY A 825 13.63 11.33 -13.32
C GLY A 825 14.59 11.68 -12.21
N ALA A 826 15.31 12.80 -12.35
CA ALA A 826 16.11 13.37 -11.27
C ALA A 826 15.21 14.18 -10.33
N LEU A 827 15.03 13.71 -9.09
CA LEU A 827 14.15 14.34 -8.10
C LEU A 827 14.96 14.82 -6.90
N GLY A 828 14.89 16.11 -6.57
CA GLY A 828 15.59 16.68 -5.41
C GLY A 828 15.32 18.17 -5.17
N ARG A 829 15.88 18.80 -4.15
CA ARG A 829 16.90 18.27 -3.24
C ARG A 829 16.27 17.64 -1.99
N PHE A 830 16.64 16.42 -1.69
CA PHE A 830 16.47 15.82 -0.38
C PHE A 830 17.55 16.32 0.58
N TYR A 831 17.19 16.64 1.82
CA TYR A 831 18.09 17.16 2.86
C TYR A 831 17.91 16.36 4.16
N PRO A 832 18.89 16.36 5.08
CA PRO A 832 18.76 15.57 6.29
C PRO A 832 17.50 15.95 7.09
N HIS A 833 16.86 14.97 7.71
CA HIS A 833 15.65 15.22 8.49
C HIS A 833 15.97 15.97 9.78
N HIS A 834 17.03 15.55 10.46
CA HIS A 834 17.48 16.16 11.71
C HIS A 834 18.97 15.94 11.95
N PHE A 835 19.52 16.71 12.89
CA PHE A 835 20.83 16.46 13.48
C PHE A 835 20.69 15.82 14.86
N THR A 836 21.64 14.97 15.19
CA THR A 836 21.75 14.30 16.51
C THR A 836 23.15 14.54 17.06
N LEU A 837 23.25 14.81 18.37
CA LEU A 837 24.52 14.92 19.07
C LEU A 837 24.92 13.52 19.59
N ASN A 838 25.89 12.89 18.93
CA ASN A 838 26.34 11.53 19.28
C ASN A 838 27.21 11.52 20.54
N SER A 839 28.08 12.52 20.68
CA SER A 839 28.94 12.69 21.83
C SER A 839 29.28 14.16 22.03
N SER A 840 29.53 14.55 23.28
CA SER A 840 30.09 15.85 23.62
C SER A 840 30.78 15.82 24.98
N GLU A 841 31.69 16.75 25.20
CA GLU A 841 32.39 16.96 26.46
C GLU A 841 32.88 18.41 26.58
N LEU A 842 32.66 19.01 27.75
CA LEU A 842 33.25 20.27 28.19
C LEU A 842 34.23 19.98 29.33
N VAL A 843 35.47 20.43 29.20
CA VAL A 843 36.54 20.24 30.19
C VAL A 843 37.09 21.58 30.61
N ASP A 844 36.93 21.91 31.90
CA ASP A 844 37.54 23.07 32.54
C ASP A 844 39.08 23.10 32.30
N ALA A 845 39.65 24.30 32.22
CA ALA A 845 41.09 24.50 32.11
C ALA A 845 41.86 23.87 33.29
N VAL A 846 41.22 23.79 34.46
CA VAL A 846 41.59 22.88 35.54
C VAL A 846 40.54 21.77 35.60
N PRO A 847 40.84 20.57 35.09
CA PRO A 847 39.86 19.50 34.97
C PRO A 847 39.10 19.25 36.28
N ASP A 848 37.77 19.13 36.16
CA ASP A 848 36.81 18.89 37.24
C ASP A 848 36.77 19.96 38.35
N LYS A 849 37.30 21.17 38.10
CA LYS A 849 37.40 22.20 39.15
C LYS A 849 36.94 23.59 38.72
N PHE A 850 37.64 24.24 37.79
CA PHE A 850 37.35 25.61 37.38
C PHE A 850 38.14 26.06 36.16
N THR A 851 37.68 27.15 35.54
CA THR A 851 38.37 27.92 34.51
C THR A 851 38.40 29.39 34.93
N TYR A 852 39.54 30.08 34.81
CA TYR A 852 39.56 31.52 34.99
C TYR A 852 38.99 32.24 33.75
N MET A 853 38.26 33.34 33.93
CA MET A 853 37.82 34.16 32.79
C MET A 853 39.01 34.74 32.03
N ASP A 854 38.96 34.74 30.70
CA ASP A 854 40.05 34.94 29.73
C ASP A 854 41.06 33.77 29.64
N GLN A 855 40.80 32.63 30.29
CA GLN A 855 41.53 31.37 30.10
C GLN A 855 40.72 30.43 29.22
N SER A 856 41.35 29.78 28.23
CA SER A 856 40.70 28.77 27.40
C SER A 856 40.41 27.49 28.18
N PHE A 857 39.23 26.91 27.96
CA PHE A 857 38.83 25.55 28.31
C PHE A 857 38.64 24.73 27.02
N THR A 858 38.39 23.43 27.15
CA THR A 858 38.29 22.53 25.99
C THR A 858 36.85 22.06 25.77
N ALA A 859 36.40 22.09 24.51
CA ALA A 859 35.14 21.53 24.05
C ALA A 859 35.38 20.47 22.97
N SER A 860 34.71 19.32 23.08
CA SER A 860 34.70 18.29 22.04
C SER A 860 33.28 17.82 21.76
N PHE A 861 32.94 17.52 20.50
CA PHE A 861 31.64 16.94 20.15
C PHE A 861 31.63 16.32 18.75
N GLU A 862 30.64 15.44 18.53
CA GLU A 862 30.32 14.84 17.24
C GLU A 862 28.81 14.96 16.98
N VAL A 863 28.46 15.57 15.85
CA VAL A 863 27.09 15.72 15.36
C VAL A 863 26.90 14.86 14.11
N GLU A 864 25.78 14.13 14.01
CA GLU A 864 25.41 13.32 12.85
C GLU A 864 24.12 13.83 12.19
N ALA A 865 24.14 13.94 10.85
CA ALA A 865 23.01 14.24 10.00
C ALA A 865 22.24 12.96 9.67
N GLN A 866 20.98 12.90 10.09
CA GLN A 866 20.18 11.68 10.05
C GLN A 866 18.92 11.85 9.18
N ASN A 867 18.51 10.77 8.55
CA ASN A 867 17.21 10.62 7.91
C ASN A 867 16.12 10.38 8.96
N LYS A 868 14.85 10.35 8.54
CA LYS A 868 13.70 10.18 9.43
C LYS A 868 13.74 8.90 10.30
N ALA A 869 14.41 7.85 9.83
CA ALA A 869 14.54 6.58 10.56
C ALA A 869 15.74 6.55 11.53
N GLY A 870 16.50 7.65 11.64
CA GLY A 870 17.70 7.75 12.47
C GLY A 870 18.97 7.19 11.81
N GLY A 871 18.94 6.91 10.50
CA GLY A 871 20.14 6.48 9.76
C GLY A 871 20.94 7.66 9.24
N ALA A 872 22.28 7.54 9.24
CA ALA A 872 23.19 8.57 8.74
C ALA A 872 22.98 8.89 7.24
N THR A 873 22.99 10.19 6.91
CA THR A 873 22.88 10.72 5.54
C THR A 873 24.27 11.01 4.96
N LEU A 874 24.93 9.96 4.49
CA LEU A 874 26.36 9.95 4.16
C LEU A 874 26.75 10.89 3.00
N ASN A 875 25.82 11.25 2.14
CA ASN A 875 26.03 12.18 1.02
C ASN A 875 26.05 13.67 1.44
N TYR A 876 25.72 13.99 2.70
CA TYR A 876 25.53 15.37 3.13
C TYR A 876 26.83 16.20 3.08
N GLY A 877 27.98 15.59 3.40
CA GLY A 877 29.29 16.23 3.37
C GLY A 877 29.74 16.67 1.98
N ASP A 878 29.15 16.10 0.91
CA ASP A 878 29.44 16.46 -0.48
C ASP A 878 28.52 17.57 -1.01
N PHE A 879 27.64 18.13 -0.18
CA PHE A 879 26.82 19.27 -0.56
C PHE A 879 27.70 20.52 -0.71
N ALA A 880 27.33 21.42 -1.63
CA ALA A 880 27.97 22.72 -1.69
C ALA A 880 27.80 23.44 -0.34
N ALA A 881 28.78 24.24 0.08
CA ALA A 881 28.81 24.84 1.42
C ALA A 881 27.62 25.76 1.78
N VAL A 882 26.87 26.25 0.77
CA VAL A 882 25.61 26.99 1.00
C VAL A 882 24.45 26.06 1.36
N TYR A 883 24.57 24.77 1.04
CA TYR A 883 23.60 23.72 1.35
C TYR A 883 23.83 22.95 2.64
N GLN A 884 25.03 23.09 3.21
CA GLN A 884 25.38 22.59 4.53
C GLN A 884 24.99 23.59 5.62
N GLU A 885 24.36 23.10 6.68
CA GLU A 885 24.01 23.93 7.82
C GLU A 885 25.25 24.34 8.60
N LYS A 886 25.24 25.59 9.06
CA LYS A 886 26.28 26.14 9.93
C LYS A 886 25.87 25.95 11.38
N LEU A 887 26.76 25.42 12.20
CA LEU A 887 26.58 25.38 13.65
C LEU A 887 27.23 26.59 14.33
N ASP A 888 26.65 27.07 15.42
CA ASP A 888 27.23 28.09 16.29
C ASP A 888 27.15 27.64 17.75
N LEU A 889 28.13 28.02 18.57
CA LEU A 889 28.12 27.80 20.01
C LEU A 889 27.38 28.93 20.73
N VAL A 890 26.55 28.55 21.68
CA VAL A 890 25.80 29.45 22.55
C VAL A 890 26.07 29.10 24.02
N ALA A 891 25.99 30.08 24.92
CA ALA A 891 26.19 29.85 26.36
C ALA A 891 25.09 30.47 27.21
N ILE A 892 24.84 29.83 28.35
CA ILE A 892 23.98 30.33 29.42
C ILE A 892 24.62 30.16 30.79
N ASP A 893 24.13 30.93 31.76
CA ASP A 893 24.35 30.68 33.18
C ASP A 893 23.42 29.56 33.68
N GLY A 894 23.97 28.36 33.85
CA GLY A 894 23.29 27.20 34.41
C GLY A 894 22.89 27.36 35.88
N GLY A 895 23.47 28.35 36.59
CA GLY A 895 23.06 28.72 37.94
C GLY A 895 21.71 29.45 38.00
N VAL A 896 21.22 29.97 36.87
CA VAL A 896 19.91 30.63 36.75
C VAL A 896 18.85 29.59 36.42
N THR A 897 17.97 29.30 37.38
CA THR A 897 16.89 28.30 37.23
C THR A 897 15.48 28.90 37.16
N SER A 898 15.37 30.24 37.09
CA SER A 898 14.12 31.01 36.95
C SER A 898 13.89 31.46 35.50
N THR A 899 12.84 32.24 35.24
CA THR A 899 12.63 32.93 33.94
C THR A 899 13.54 34.15 33.76
N ASP A 900 14.54 34.33 34.62
CA ASP A 900 15.45 35.46 34.55
C ASP A 900 16.42 35.30 33.36
N LYS A 901 16.97 36.41 32.90
CA LYS A 901 17.98 36.43 31.84
C LYS A 901 19.16 35.53 32.22
N ASN A 902 19.45 34.54 31.37
CA ASN A 902 20.57 33.60 31.55
C ASN A 902 21.59 33.64 30.41
N GLU A 903 21.39 34.49 29.39
CA GLU A 903 22.27 34.60 28.22
C GLU A 903 23.72 34.94 28.60
N LEU A 904 24.66 34.15 28.09
CA LEU A 904 26.12 34.35 28.23
C LEU A 904 26.91 34.22 26.90
N THR A 905 26.26 34.04 25.74
CA THR A 905 26.93 33.77 24.44
C THR A 905 27.89 34.88 24.05
N SER A 906 27.55 36.14 24.32
CA SER A 906 28.44 37.29 24.04
C SER A 906 29.79 37.24 24.77
N ARG A 907 29.90 36.41 25.81
CA ARG A 907 31.11 36.19 26.61
C ARG A 907 31.91 34.97 26.14
N LEU A 908 31.43 34.17 25.19
CA LEU A 908 32.22 33.07 24.62
C LEU A 908 33.26 33.60 23.62
N ASP A 909 34.52 33.28 23.85
CA ASP A 909 35.61 33.52 22.90
C ASP A 909 35.85 32.28 22.05
N GLN A 910 35.47 32.36 20.78
CA GLN A 910 35.65 31.31 19.78
C GLN A 910 36.80 31.62 18.81
N SER A 911 37.58 32.67 19.07
CA SER A 911 38.61 33.17 18.13
C SER A 911 39.77 32.20 17.90
N VAL A 912 39.96 31.24 18.81
CA VAL A 912 41.01 30.22 18.77
C VAL A 912 40.56 28.97 18.01
N LEU A 913 39.25 28.80 17.75
CA LEU A 913 38.75 27.67 16.99
C LEU A 913 39.22 27.72 15.52
N PRO A 914 39.41 26.56 14.86
CA PRO A 914 39.91 26.51 13.48
C PRO A 914 39.04 27.33 12.52
N SER A 915 39.67 28.30 11.85
CA SER A 915 38.98 29.15 10.87
C SER A 915 38.98 28.59 9.44
N LEU A 916 39.84 27.61 9.13
CA LEU A 916 39.97 27.01 7.79
C LEU A 916 40.31 25.49 7.85
N PRO A 917 39.44 24.61 7.30
CA PRO A 917 38.05 24.90 6.99
C PRO A 917 37.31 25.32 8.29
N PRO A 918 36.26 26.17 8.20
CA PRO A 918 35.52 26.56 9.40
C PRO A 918 34.97 25.30 10.07
N TRP A 919 35.34 25.04 11.33
CA TRP A 919 34.86 23.86 12.08
C TRP A 919 33.33 23.74 12.02
N ALA A 920 32.64 24.89 12.09
CA ALA A 920 31.20 25.06 12.04
C ALA A 920 30.52 24.61 10.73
N LYS A 921 31.31 24.21 9.72
CA LYS A 921 30.85 23.79 8.38
C LYS A 921 31.63 22.59 7.82
N SER A 922 32.46 21.94 8.60
CA SER A 922 33.36 20.89 8.12
C SER A 922 32.70 19.51 8.15
N TRP A 923 31.55 19.37 7.50
CA TRP A 923 30.84 18.10 7.39
C TRP A 923 31.65 17.10 6.57
N SER A 924 31.99 15.96 7.18
CA SER A 924 32.58 14.80 6.53
C SER A 924 31.52 13.70 6.46
N GLN A 925 31.04 13.41 5.26
CA GLN A 925 29.85 12.57 5.05
C GLN A 925 28.67 13.08 5.90
N ALA A 926 28.11 12.24 6.78
CA ALA A 926 27.02 12.63 7.67
C ALA A 926 27.50 13.36 8.94
N THR A 927 28.80 13.47 9.20
CA THR A 927 29.33 13.83 10.52
C THR A 927 30.02 15.19 10.54
N LEU A 928 29.89 15.93 11.65
CA LEU A 928 30.67 17.12 11.96
C LEU A 928 31.29 16.94 13.34
N THR A 929 32.62 16.99 13.40
CA THR A 929 33.41 16.74 14.62
C THR A 929 34.24 17.95 14.99
N LEU A 930 34.24 18.30 16.27
CA LEU A 930 35.21 19.19 16.88
C LEU A 930 36.00 18.40 17.92
N ASP A 931 37.28 18.17 17.66
CA ASP A 931 38.18 17.49 18.59
C ASP A 931 39.01 18.52 19.36
N GLN A 932 38.89 18.52 20.69
CA GLN A 932 39.73 19.32 21.60
C GLN A 932 39.76 20.83 21.23
N GLY A 933 38.62 21.42 20.88
CA GLY A 933 38.52 22.84 20.54
C GLY A 933 38.72 23.73 21.75
N GLU A 934 39.66 24.68 21.68
CA GLU A 934 39.86 25.69 22.73
C GLU A 934 38.82 26.80 22.61
N VAL A 935 38.08 27.04 23.70
CA VAL A 935 37.05 28.09 23.82
C VAL A 935 37.33 28.88 25.10
N GLY A 936 37.19 30.20 25.07
CA GLY A 936 37.34 31.05 26.25
C GLY A 936 36.01 31.53 26.81
N PHE A 937 35.99 31.89 28.09
CA PHE A 937 34.92 32.70 28.66
C PHE A 937 35.50 34.04 29.09
N LEU A 938 35.15 35.11 28.37
CA LEU A 938 35.74 36.44 28.50
C LEU A 938 35.37 37.09 29.83
N ARG A 939 36.19 38.02 30.30
CA ARG A 939 35.82 38.98 31.36
C ARG A 939 34.93 40.10 30.80
N ASP A 940 34.14 40.72 31.67
CA ASP A 940 33.39 41.93 31.31
C ASP A 940 34.32 43.14 31.18
N VAL A 941 34.47 43.69 29.98
CA VAL A 941 35.40 44.78 29.67
C VAL A 941 34.68 46.13 29.80
N ILE A 942 35.11 46.97 30.74
CA ILE A 942 34.57 48.33 30.96
C ILE A 942 35.23 49.33 30.00
N THR A 943 36.56 49.30 29.89
CA THR A 943 37.36 50.13 28.97
C THR A 943 38.35 49.26 28.23
N SER A 944 38.57 49.51 26.95
CA SER A 944 39.54 48.74 26.14
C SER A 944 40.97 49.30 26.21
N GLU A 945 41.12 50.61 26.43
CA GLU A 945 42.43 51.28 26.45
C GLU A 945 42.50 52.34 27.57
N PRO A 946 43.22 52.06 28.68
CA PRO A 946 43.76 50.75 29.04
C PRO A 946 42.64 49.72 29.30
N LYS A 947 42.90 48.44 29.04
CA LYS A 947 41.94 47.36 29.33
C LYS A 947 41.61 47.37 30.81
N THR A 948 40.34 47.57 31.17
CA THR A 948 39.83 47.47 32.54
C THR A 948 38.64 46.52 32.55
N THR A 949 38.63 45.57 33.48
CA THR A 949 37.53 44.59 33.59
C THR A 949 36.79 44.70 34.92
N SER A 950 35.51 44.34 34.90
CA SER A 950 34.64 44.33 36.09
C SER A 950 34.64 42.93 36.73
N PRO A 951 34.81 42.81 38.07
CA PRO A 951 34.63 41.53 38.76
C PRO A 951 33.19 41.03 38.78
N ASP A 952 32.98 39.81 38.31
CA ASP A 952 31.68 39.13 38.24
C ASP A 952 31.83 37.60 38.46
N GLY A 953 30.70 36.90 38.56
CA GLY A 953 30.66 35.45 38.81
C GLY A 953 30.78 35.04 40.30
N PRO A 954 31.14 33.77 40.58
CA PRO A 954 31.41 32.68 39.62
C PRO A 954 30.17 32.32 38.78
N TYR A 955 30.39 31.83 37.58
CA TYR A 955 29.32 31.35 36.69
C TYR A 955 29.39 29.83 36.52
N ASP A 956 28.22 29.22 36.40
CA ASP A 956 28.08 27.84 35.92
C ASP A 956 27.79 27.87 34.42
N VAL A 957 28.83 27.96 33.58
CA VAL A 957 28.65 28.18 32.15
C VAL A 957 28.29 26.86 31.47
N ARG A 958 27.06 26.78 30.96
CA ARG A 958 26.61 25.69 30.09
C ARG A 958 26.69 26.13 28.64
N VAL A 959 27.25 25.28 27.78
CA VAL A 959 27.40 25.54 26.35
C VAL A 959 26.48 24.61 25.55
N GLY A 960 25.91 25.12 24.46
CA GLY A 960 25.12 24.33 23.52
C GLY A 960 25.42 24.66 22.07
N LEU A 961 24.87 23.84 21.17
CA LEU A 961 24.95 24.01 19.72
C LEU A 961 23.58 24.45 19.17
N VAL A 962 23.62 25.44 18.28
CA VAL A 962 22.44 25.89 17.53
C VAL A 962 22.74 25.87 16.04
N VAL A 963 21.72 25.58 15.22
CA VAL A 963 21.81 25.76 13.77
C VAL A 963 21.54 27.21 13.40
N ASN A 964 22.47 27.81 12.66
CA ASN A 964 22.29 29.15 12.10
C ASN A 964 21.40 29.07 10.85
N LYS A 965 20.08 29.06 11.09
CA LYS A 965 19.08 28.91 10.03
C LYS A 965 18.99 30.18 9.17
N PRO A 966 19.20 30.09 7.85
CA PRO A 966 18.97 31.22 6.97
C PRO A 966 17.47 31.56 6.84
N ALA A 967 17.17 32.81 6.46
CA ALA A 967 15.80 33.30 6.36
C ALA A 967 14.93 32.57 5.30
N ASP A 968 15.56 31.88 4.35
CA ASP A 968 14.91 31.16 3.26
C ASP A 968 14.66 29.67 3.55
N CYS A 969 14.77 29.20 4.80
CA CYS A 969 14.60 27.79 5.16
C CYS A 969 13.29 27.14 4.68
N ALA A 970 12.21 27.91 4.58
CA ALA A 970 10.93 27.43 4.08
C ALA A 970 10.98 26.94 2.62
N THR A 971 11.85 27.50 1.79
CA THR A 971 12.05 27.10 0.38
C THR A 971 13.33 26.27 0.20
N ARG A 972 14.39 26.61 0.93
CA ARG A 972 15.70 25.96 0.87
C ARG A 972 15.67 24.53 1.42
N GLY A 973 14.83 24.25 2.41
CA GLY A 973 14.83 22.97 3.13
C GLY A 973 16.04 22.86 4.06
N CYS A 974 15.90 23.38 5.28
CA CYS A 974 16.95 23.35 6.29
C CYS A 974 16.76 22.21 7.30
N THR A 975 17.85 21.77 7.89
CA THR A 975 17.89 20.77 8.96
C THR A 975 18.10 21.45 10.32
N ASP A 976 17.54 20.88 11.39
CA ASP A 976 17.79 21.30 12.78
C ASP A 976 18.04 20.07 13.67
N PHE A 977 18.49 20.29 14.90
CA PHE A 977 18.60 19.23 15.90
C PHE A 977 17.22 18.64 16.26
N ALA A 978 17.17 17.32 16.48
CA ALA A 978 15.97 16.65 16.97
C ALA A 978 15.62 17.06 18.41
N ASP A 979 16.64 17.21 19.25
CA ASP A 979 16.52 17.63 20.64
C ASP A 979 17.14 19.02 20.84
N GLN A 980 16.50 19.86 21.64
CA GLN A 980 16.98 21.20 21.97
C GLN A 980 16.65 21.52 23.44
N ASP A 981 17.45 20.96 24.34
CA ASP A 981 17.25 20.93 25.79
C ASP A 981 17.94 22.08 26.54
N LEU A 982 18.65 22.96 25.82
CA LEU A 982 19.22 24.21 26.34
C LEU A 982 18.38 25.41 25.87
N GLU A 983 17.82 26.16 26.82
CA GLU A 983 17.01 27.35 26.52
C GLU A 983 17.75 28.63 26.90
N LEU A 984 17.90 29.52 25.91
CA LEU A 984 18.48 30.84 26.07
C LEU A 984 17.37 31.87 26.27
N LEU A 985 17.42 32.54 27.42
CA LEU A 985 16.53 33.60 27.82
C LEU A 985 17.28 34.93 27.75
N ASP A 986 16.98 35.71 26.72
CA ASP A 986 17.28 37.15 26.70
C ASP A 986 16.13 37.92 27.37
N ALA A 987 16.31 39.19 27.71
CA ALA A 987 15.35 39.99 28.50
C ALA A 987 13.87 39.84 28.07
N ASP A 988 12.94 40.02 29.03
CA ASP A 988 11.49 39.73 29.12
C ASP A 988 10.52 39.72 27.88
N ASP A 989 10.94 39.79 26.61
CA ASP A 989 10.01 39.81 25.47
C ASP A 989 10.57 39.29 24.12
N VAL A 990 11.62 38.47 24.13
CA VAL A 990 12.21 37.87 22.90
C VAL A 990 12.04 36.35 22.90
N THR A 991 11.64 35.79 21.75
CA THR A 991 11.56 34.34 21.51
C THR A 991 12.83 33.64 21.98
N SER A 992 12.70 32.68 22.89
CA SER A 992 13.84 31.91 23.39
C SER A 992 14.53 31.16 22.25
N VAL A 993 15.85 31.26 22.19
CA VAL A 993 16.66 30.44 21.29
C VAL A 993 16.85 29.09 21.96
N LYS A 994 16.55 28.01 21.25
CA LYS A 994 16.78 26.65 21.75
C LYS A 994 18.00 26.05 21.08
N ALA A 995 18.80 25.35 21.87
CA ALA A 995 20.03 24.70 21.45
C ALA A 995 20.11 23.30 22.08
N ILE A 996 20.95 22.43 21.52
CA ILE A 996 21.27 21.14 22.15
C ILE A 996 22.45 21.34 23.12
N ALA A 997 22.31 20.91 24.37
CA ALA A 997 23.34 21.08 25.39
C ALA A 997 24.54 20.15 25.12
N LEU A 998 25.75 20.69 25.29
CA LEU A 998 26.95 19.87 25.39
C LEU A 998 27.04 19.27 26.80
N ALA A 999 27.64 18.09 26.93
CA ALA A 999 27.79 17.41 28.21
C ALA A 999 28.88 18.10 29.06
N GLY A 1000 28.53 18.38 30.31
CA GLY A 1000 29.41 19.06 31.26
C GLY A 1000 29.06 20.54 31.43
N ASN A 1001 29.84 21.22 32.25
CA ASN A 1001 29.72 22.64 32.56
C ASN A 1001 31.10 23.24 32.87
N ILE A 1002 31.24 24.54 32.69
CA ILE A 1002 32.48 25.27 32.95
C ILE A 1002 32.27 26.16 34.17
N THR A 1003 33.04 25.90 35.23
CA THR A 1003 32.99 26.72 36.45
C THR A 1003 33.88 27.95 36.24
N ALA A 1004 33.33 28.99 35.65
CA ALA A 1004 34.07 30.19 35.27
C ALA A 1004 34.25 31.16 36.46
N ARG A 1005 35.48 31.58 36.71
CA ARG A 1005 35.84 32.44 37.86
C ARG A 1005 36.60 33.69 37.40
N TYR A 1006 36.17 34.88 37.83
CA TYR A 1006 36.97 36.08 37.65
C TYR A 1006 38.19 36.03 38.59
N GLY A 1007 39.39 35.79 38.03
CA GLY A 1007 40.61 35.52 38.81
C GLY A 1007 41.51 36.74 39.04
N ARG A 1008 42.32 36.70 40.08
CA ARG A 1008 43.51 37.57 40.21
C ARG A 1008 44.60 36.92 41.06
N LEU A 1009 45.86 37.25 40.80
CA LEU A 1009 46.93 37.04 41.78
C LEU A 1009 47.03 38.25 42.69
N LYS A 1010 47.28 38.05 43.98
CA LYS A 1010 47.55 39.12 44.95
C LYS A 1010 48.89 38.90 45.60
N LEU A 1011 49.71 39.94 45.68
CA LEU A 1011 50.92 39.96 46.48
C LEU A 1011 50.66 40.69 47.80
N ASP A 1012 51.28 40.22 48.88
CA ASP A 1012 51.24 40.90 50.18
C ASP A 1012 52.47 41.79 50.35
N ASP A 1013 52.25 43.02 50.83
CA ASP A 1013 53.31 43.94 51.23
C ASP A 1013 54.22 43.30 52.28
N ALA A 1014 55.52 43.60 52.21
CA ALA A 1014 56.52 42.97 53.05
C ALA A 1014 57.54 43.97 53.61
N ASN A 1015 58.09 43.67 54.78
CA ASN A 1015 59.02 44.54 55.48
C ASN A 1015 60.25 43.73 55.89
N SER A 1016 61.44 44.29 55.70
CA SER A 1016 62.68 43.63 56.10
C SER A 1016 63.72 44.60 56.65
N GLN A 1017 64.78 44.02 57.21
CA GLN A 1017 66.03 44.73 57.49
C GLN A 1017 66.66 45.20 56.16
N PHE A 1018 67.55 46.19 56.22
CA PHE A 1018 68.09 46.84 55.01
C PHE A 1018 68.96 45.89 54.14
N ASP A 1019 69.44 44.78 54.71
CA ASP A 1019 70.34 43.79 54.11
C ASP A 1019 69.74 42.38 53.98
N LYS A 1020 68.46 42.18 54.35
CA LYS A 1020 67.81 40.87 54.33
C LYS A 1020 66.70 40.79 53.30
N ALA A 1021 66.72 39.72 52.53
CA ALA A 1021 65.60 39.35 51.68
C ALA A 1021 64.35 39.03 52.52
N VAL A 1022 63.18 39.15 51.90
CA VAL A 1022 61.89 38.88 52.54
C VAL A 1022 60.95 38.16 51.59
N ASN A 1023 60.25 37.16 52.11
CA ASN A 1023 59.26 36.44 51.33
C ASN A 1023 58.03 37.31 51.12
N VAL A 1024 57.57 37.36 49.87
CA VAL A 1024 56.33 38.00 49.46
C VAL A 1024 55.31 36.88 49.24
N SER A 1025 54.20 36.93 49.96
CA SER A 1025 53.12 35.93 49.83
C SER A 1025 52.36 36.14 48.52
N VAL A 1026 52.20 35.07 47.74
CA VAL A 1026 51.39 35.04 46.50
C VAL A 1026 50.07 34.35 46.81
N ARG A 1027 48.95 34.97 46.46
CA ARG A 1027 47.61 34.40 46.65
C ARG A 1027 46.82 34.45 45.35
N ALA A 1028 46.42 33.30 44.82
CA ALA A 1028 45.43 33.22 43.76
C ALA A 1028 44.03 33.38 44.39
N GLN A 1029 43.28 34.34 43.88
CA GLN A 1029 41.96 34.71 44.34
C GLN A 1029 40.96 34.68 43.20
N TYR A 1030 39.67 34.57 43.52
CA TYR A 1030 38.59 34.84 42.59
C TYR A 1030 37.50 35.69 43.23
N TRP A 1031 36.72 36.39 42.41
CA TRP A 1031 35.57 37.15 42.87
C TRP A 1031 34.38 36.23 43.16
N ASP A 1032 33.81 36.36 44.36
CA ASP A 1032 32.60 35.64 44.76
C ASP A 1032 31.50 36.67 45.03
N SER A 1033 30.55 36.77 44.10
CA SER A 1033 29.42 37.69 44.20
C SER A 1033 28.50 37.41 45.39
N SER A 1034 28.47 36.17 45.90
CA SER A 1034 27.65 35.82 47.07
C SER A 1034 28.12 36.52 48.36
N VAL A 1035 29.41 36.83 48.44
CA VAL A 1035 30.04 37.57 49.55
C VAL A 1035 30.58 38.94 49.13
N ASN A 1036 30.39 39.32 47.85
CA ASN A 1036 30.83 40.57 47.24
C ASN A 1036 32.32 40.88 47.51
N ALA A 1037 33.18 39.85 47.41
CA ALA A 1037 34.59 39.96 47.76
C ALA A 1037 35.48 38.95 47.00
N PHE A 1038 36.78 39.26 46.94
CA PHE A 1038 37.79 38.31 46.48
C PHE A 1038 38.17 37.30 47.58
N VAL A 1039 37.92 36.02 47.32
CA VAL A 1039 38.26 34.90 48.21
C VAL A 1039 39.44 34.10 47.64
N ILE A 1040 40.11 33.27 48.45
CA ILE A 1040 41.23 32.45 47.99
C ILE A 1040 40.70 31.30 47.12
N ASN A 1041 41.29 31.08 45.93
CA ASN A 1041 40.97 29.92 45.11
C ASN A 1041 41.69 28.68 45.64
N THR A 1042 41.07 27.93 46.55
CA THR A 1042 41.68 26.71 47.13
C THR A 1042 41.82 25.58 46.12
N ASP A 1043 41.11 25.65 44.98
CA ASP A 1043 41.16 24.66 43.92
C ASP A 1043 42.39 24.85 43.02
N ASP A 1044 42.97 26.06 43.01
CA ASP A 1044 44.14 26.37 42.19
C ASP A 1044 45.40 25.79 42.80
N SER A 1045 45.99 24.82 42.10
CA SER A 1045 47.33 24.32 42.35
C SER A 1045 48.17 24.25 41.07
N ILE A 1046 47.81 25.06 40.07
CA ILE A 1046 48.41 25.02 38.74
C ILE A 1046 48.94 26.38 38.26
N SER A 1047 48.51 27.50 38.87
CA SER A 1047 49.01 28.83 38.51
C SER A 1047 50.48 28.99 38.89
N ARG A 1048 51.33 29.06 37.86
CA ARG A 1048 52.77 29.26 37.97
C ARG A 1048 53.13 30.73 37.90
N PHE A 1049 54.21 31.10 38.57
CA PHE A 1049 54.79 32.44 38.53
C PHE A 1049 56.31 32.38 38.59
N ASP A 1050 56.96 33.44 38.13
CA ASP A 1050 58.41 33.61 38.20
C ASP A 1050 58.74 35.05 38.61
N GLY A 1051 59.29 35.21 39.82
CA GLY A 1051 59.73 36.48 40.36
C GLY A 1051 60.87 37.12 39.57
N GLY A 1052 61.59 36.38 38.72
CA GLY A 1052 62.58 36.94 37.79
C GLY A 1052 61.95 37.85 36.73
N ASN A 1053 60.66 37.66 36.43
CA ASN A 1053 59.89 38.52 35.54
C ASN A 1053 59.20 39.61 36.38
N TYR A 1054 59.89 40.70 36.69
CA TYR A 1054 59.34 41.75 37.54
C TYR A 1054 59.59 43.16 37.01
N CYS A 1055 58.66 44.07 37.32
CA CYS A 1055 58.93 45.51 37.27
C CYS A 1055 59.12 46.07 38.66
N LYS A 1056 59.82 47.21 38.75
CA LYS A 1056 59.94 47.92 40.02
C LYS A 1056 59.83 49.43 39.89
N GLN A 1057 59.28 50.07 40.92
CA GLN A 1057 59.24 51.52 41.07
C GLN A 1057 59.60 51.90 42.50
N MET A 1058 60.51 52.85 42.65
CA MET A 1058 60.82 53.46 43.94
C MET A 1058 59.66 54.41 44.33
N ILE A 1059 59.01 54.16 45.47
CA ILE A 1059 57.86 54.97 45.94
C ILE A 1059 58.32 56.17 46.77
N TRP A 1060 59.31 55.99 47.65
CA TRP A 1060 59.93 57.07 48.42
C TRP A 1060 61.46 56.94 48.43
N PRO A 1061 62.18 57.65 47.52
CA PRO A 1061 63.63 57.79 47.63
C PRO A 1061 63.96 58.75 48.79
N THR A 1062 65.00 58.44 49.59
CA THR A 1062 65.41 59.28 50.73
C THR A 1062 66.18 60.53 50.27
N ALA A 1063 66.77 60.48 49.07
CA ALA A 1063 67.34 61.58 48.29
C ALA A 1063 67.18 61.30 46.77
N PRO A 1064 67.20 62.32 45.89
CA PRO A 1064 67.04 62.14 44.44
C PRO A 1064 68.01 61.12 43.80
N ASP A 1065 69.24 61.01 44.31
CA ASP A 1065 70.25 60.07 43.82
C ASP A 1065 70.01 58.61 44.23
N ASP A 1066 69.06 58.34 45.14
CA ASP A 1066 68.82 56.99 45.67
C ASP A 1066 68.04 56.09 44.71
N VAL A 1067 67.32 56.68 43.74
CA VAL A 1067 66.67 55.92 42.66
C VAL A 1067 67.72 55.20 41.80
N ALA A 1068 68.85 55.86 41.49
CA ALA A 1068 69.94 55.28 40.72
C ALA A 1068 70.77 54.23 41.51
N LYS A 1069 70.66 54.22 42.84
CA LYS A 1069 71.33 53.25 43.74
C LYS A 1069 70.50 51.99 44.02
N SER A 1070 69.20 52.00 43.70
CA SER A 1070 68.32 50.87 43.95
C SER A 1070 68.70 49.65 43.10
N LYS A 1071 69.32 48.66 43.73
CA LYS A 1071 69.64 47.36 43.10
C LYS A 1071 68.65 46.26 43.45
N SER A 1072 67.62 46.54 44.24
CA SER A 1072 66.68 45.52 44.70
C SER A 1072 66.02 44.76 43.56
N ILE A 1073 65.86 43.46 43.77
CA ILE A 1073 65.35 42.50 42.80
C ILE A 1073 64.23 41.68 43.41
N MET A 1074 63.45 41.07 42.53
CA MET A 1074 62.49 40.04 42.88
C MET A 1074 62.96 38.73 42.27
N GLN A 1075 62.79 37.63 42.99
CA GLN A 1075 63.28 36.32 42.58
C GLN A 1075 62.42 35.20 43.17
N GLY A 1076 62.63 33.98 42.69
CA GLY A 1076 61.89 32.79 43.10
C GLY A 1076 60.73 32.50 42.15
N SER A 1077 60.69 31.27 41.65
CA SER A 1077 59.64 30.76 40.77
C SER A 1077 58.92 29.59 41.43
N GLY A 1078 57.63 29.45 41.21
CA GLY A 1078 56.86 28.34 41.75
C GLY A 1078 55.45 28.26 41.22
N THR A 1079 54.71 27.29 41.74
CA THR A 1079 53.27 27.14 41.53
C THR A 1079 52.56 27.45 42.84
N VAL A 1080 51.36 28.02 42.78
CA VAL A 1080 50.49 28.08 43.96
C VAL A 1080 50.09 26.66 44.38
N SER A 1081 49.88 26.46 45.68
CA SER A 1081 49.33 25.24 46.27
C SER A 1081 48.11 25.64 47.08
N SER A 1082 46.94 25.13 46.69
CA SER A 1082 45.64 25.56 47.24
C SER A 1082 45.49 27.09 47.30
N GLY A 1083 45.86 27.74 46.19
CA GLY A 1083 45.76 29.18 46.00
C GLY A 1083 46.81 30.02 46.71
N LYS A 1084 47.85 29.44 47.32
CA LYS A 1084 48.89 30.18 48.06
C LYS A 1084 50.31 29.75 47.70
N SER A 1085 51.26 30.67 47.78
CA SER A 1085 52.68 30.37 47.75
C SER A 1085 53.50 31.37 48.57
N TYR A 1086 54.61 30.91 49.13
CA TYR A 1086 55.51 31.70 49.99
C TYR A 1086 56.97 31.69 49.51
N VAL A 1087 57.21 31.21 48.28
CA VAL A 1087 58.57 31.03 47.72
C VAL A 1087 59.08 32.27 46.97
N LEU A 1088 58.20 33.23 46.70
CA LEU A 1088 58.54 34.48 46.05
C LEU A 1088 59.28 35.37 47.04
N GLU A 1089 60.40 35.97 46.62
CA GLU A 1089 61.30 36.70 47.50
C GLU A 1089 61.68 38.05 46.88
N ALA A 1090 61.68 39.11 47.70
CA ALA A 1090 62.24 40.41 47.36
C ALA A 1090 63.56 40.59 48.10
N SER A 1091 64.63 40.85 47.35
CA SER A 1091 65.99 41.04 47.88
C SER A 1091 66.46 42.49 47.67
N PRO A 1092 67.07 43.14 48.67
CA PRO A 1092 67.58 44.50 48.51
C PRO A 1092 68.81 44.58 47.58
N ASP A 1093 69.50 43.46 47.35
CA ASP A 1093 70.71 43.28 46.51
C ASP A 1093 71.74 44.42 46.62
N ARG A 1094 72.16 44.75 47.86
CA ARG A 1094 73.09 45.88 48.11
C ARG A 1094 73.95 45.72 49.35
N THR A 1095 74.98 46.58 49.45
CA THR A 1095 75.92 46.69 50.57
C THR A 1095 75.80 47.99 51.39
N ASP A 1096 74.98 48.95 50.95
CA ASP A 1096 74.86 50.29 51.58
C ASP A 1096 73.62 50.41 52.49
N TYR A 1097 73.72 51.21 53.57
CA TYR A 1097 72.69 51.34 54.61
C TYR A 1097 71.73 52.51 54.33
N PHE A 1098 70.61 52.26 53.65
CA PHE A 1098 69.51 53.22 53.56
C PHE A 1098 68.14 52.54 53.53
N ARG A 1099 67.11 53.28 53.96
CA ARG A 1099 65.72 52.81 53.90
C ARG A 1099 65.22 52.92 52.48
N GLU A 1100 64.69 51.82 51.96
CA GLU A 1100 64.14 51.78 50.61
C GLU A 1100 62.69 51.30 50.67
N GLN A 1101 61.80 51.99 49.96
CA GLN A 1101 60.47 51.47 49.67
C GLN A 1101 60.28 51.33 48.16
N VAL A 1102 60.12 50.08 47.73
CA VAL A 1102 59.97 49.70 46.32
C VAL A 1102 58.66 48.99 46.12
N ARG A 1103 57.92 49.35 45.09
CA ARG A 1103 56.82 48.56 44.57
C ARG A 1103 57.36 47.60 43.52
N PHE A 1104 57.13 46.31 43.71
CA PHE A 1104 57.39 45.29 42.72
C PHE A 1104 56.09 44.87 42.06
N TRP A 1105 56.09 44.66 40.74
CA TRP A 1105 55.03 43.97 40.01
C TRP A 1105 55.58 42.65 39.49
N LEU A 1106 54.84 41.57 39.72
CA LEU A 1106 55.13 40.25 39.15
C LEU A 1106 54.51 40.14 37.76
N ARG A 1107 55.31 40.11 36.69
CA ARG A 1107 54.82 40.14 35.31
C ARG A 1107 54.09 38.85 34.94
N LEU A 1108 52.84 38.97 34.52
CA LEU A 1108 52.01 37.86 34.04
C LEU A 1108 51.72 37.95 32.54
N ALA A 1109 51.66 39.17 32.01
CA ALA A 1109 51.47 39.48 30.59
C ALA A 1109 51.85 40.95 30.29
N LYS A 1110 51.51 41.44 29.10
CA LYS A 1110 51.50 42.88 28.80
C LYS A 1110 50.50 43.58 29.73
N SER A 1111 50.84 44.78 30.19
CA SER A 1111 50.06 45.48 31.21
C SER A 1111 50.37 46.99 31.22
N PRO A 1112 49.46 47.87 31.68
CA PRO A 1112 49.59 49.32 31.55
C PRO A 1112 50.84 49.92 32.20
N GLN A 1113 51.29 49.35 33.33
CA GLN A 1113 52.40 49.89 34.10
C GLN A 1113 53.76 49.82 33.39
N SER A 1114 53.89 49.07 32.29
CA SER A 1114 55.13 49.00 31.50
C SER A 1114 55.51 50.33 30.84
N THR A 1115 54.53 51.20 30.64
CA THR A 1115 54.70 52.51 29.99
C THR A 1115 54.81 53.68 30.97
N GLU A 1116 54.67 53.42 32.27
CA GLU A 1116 54.70 54.45 33.30
C GLU A 1116 56.12 54.99 33.53
N SER A 1117 56.24 56.32 33.61
CA SER A 1117 57.53 56.98 33.91
C SER A 1117 58.02 56.62 35.31
N GLY A 1118 59.30 56.25 35.42
CA GLY A 1118 59.92 55.86 36.69
C GLY A 1118 59.74 54.39 37.08
N VAL A 1119 59.08 53.58 36.24
CA VAL A 1119 59.05 52.12 36.37
C VAL A 1119 60.24 51.52 35.61
N LEU A 1120 61.06 50.74 36.33
CA LEU A 1120 62.28 50.11 35.84
C LEU A 1120 62.06 48.60 35.63
N ASN A 1121 62.93 47.99 34.82
CA ASN A 1121 62.88 46.57 34.46
C ASN A 1121 61.54 46.16 33.85
N CYS A 1122 60.96 47.03 33.02
CA CYS A 1122 59.58 46.94 32.58
C CYS A 1122 59.41 47.02 31.06
N LYS A 1123 60.40 46.58 30.27
CA LYS A 1123 60.28 46.69 28.81
C LYS A 1123 59.27 45.66 28.31
N ASP A 1124 58.55 46.00 27.24
CA ASP A 1124 57.49 45.12 26.72
C ASP A 1124 57.99 43.73 26.26
N GLY A 1125 59.30 43.56 26.03
CA GLY A 1125 59.91 42.25 25.76
C GLY A 1125 60.23 41.40 26.99
N ASP A 1126 60.07 41.94 28.21
CA ASP A 1126 60.42 41.27 29.48
C ASP A 1126 59.21 40.53 30.10
N ALA A 1127 58.00 40.71 29.56
CA ALA A 1127 56.81 40.00 30.03
C ALA A 1127 56.64 38.66 29.32
N PRO A 1128 56.08 37.63 29.99
CA PRO A 1128 55.63 36.42 29.32
C PRO A 1128 54.63 36.77 28.19
N THR A 1129 54.79 36.15 27.02
CA THR A 1129 53.89 36.32 25.87
C THR A 1129 53.19 35.02 25.46
N ALA A 1130 53.66 33.87 25.94
CA ALA A 1130 53.05 32.55 25.85
C ALA A 1130 53.73 31.58 26.84
N GLY A 1131 53.13 30.41 27.11
CA GLY A 1131 53.76 29.33 27.87
C GLY A 1131 53.56 29.35 29.39
N ASP A 1132 54.49 28.73 30.12
CA ASP A 1132 54.34 28.32 31.53
C ASP A 1132 53.97 29.44 32.52
N TYR A 1133 54.40 30.69 32.27
CA TYR A 1133 54.20 31.83 33.17
C TYR A 1133 53.24 32.89 32.61
N TYR A 1134 52.73 32.70 31.40
CA TYR A 1134 51.78 33.63 30.77
C TYR A 1134 50.38 33.44 31.36
N ARG A 1135 49.90 34.41 32.14
CA ARG A 1135 48.64 34.34 32.91
C ARG A 1135 47.88 35.67 32.89
N PRO A 1136 47.51 36.22 31.70
CA PRO A 1136 46.80 37.49 31.60
C PRO A 1136 45.46 37.48 32.37
N TRP A 1137 44.80 36.32 32.46
CA TRP A 1137 43.58 36.08 33.24
C TRP A 1137 43.76 36.14 34.78
N LEU A 1138 44.91 36.61 35.28
CA LEU A 1138 45.14 36.85 36.70
C LEU A 1138 45.58 38.30 37.00
N GLN A 1139 45.55 39.18 36.00
CA GLN A 1139 45.71 40.62 36.18
C GLN A 1139 44.44 41.26 36.76
N TYR A 1140 44.56 42.43 37.38
CA TYR A 1140 43.43 43.16 37.98
C TYR A 1140 43.72 44.65 38.03
N ASN A 1141 42.69 45.48 38.03
CA ASN A 1141 42.83 46.93 38.16
C ASN A 1141 43.12 47.33 39.62
N TRP A 1142 44.38 47.27 40.04
CA TRP A 1142 44.80 47.52 41.43
C TRP A 1142 44.82 49.00 41.80
N ARG A 1143 45.15 49.89 40.85
CA ARG A 1143 45.38 51.33 41.06
C ARG A 1143 44.49 52.24 40.23
N ASP A 1144 43.41 51.74 39.63
CA ASP A 1144 42.55 52.49 38.70
C ASP A 1144 43.26 52.97 37.41
N ASN A 1145 44.27 52.21 36.96
CA ASN A 1145 45.07 52.49 35.77
C ASN A 1145 44.93 51.40 34.67
N GLY A 1146 43.89 50.57 34.78
CA GLY A 1146 43.68 49.38 33.95
C GLY A 1146 44.18 48.11 34.62
N ASP A 1147 43.82 46.96 34.04
CA ASP A 1147 44.18 45.63 34.51
C ASP A 1147 45.70 45.47 34.47
N GLU A 1148 46.31 45.52 35.64
CA GLU A 1148 47.76 45.49 35.81
C GLU A 1148 48.21 44.19 36.47
N ASP A 1149 49.50 43.91 36.34
CA ASP A 1149 50.14 42.81 37.05
C ASP A 1149 50.02 43.00 38.58
N PRO A 1150 50.00 41.93 39.37
CA PRO A 1150 49.89 42.04 40.82
C PRO A 1150 51.16 42.67 41.41
N SER A 1151 50.97 43.62 42.32
CA SER A 1151 52.07 44.34 42.96
C SER A 1151 52.10 44.23 44.48
N ALA A 1152 53.30 44.34 45.05
CA ALA A 1152 53.54 44.47 46.48
C ALA A 1152 54.54 45.61 46.74
N VAL A 1153 54.30 46.37 47.81
CA VAL A 1153 55.23 47.37 48.33
C VAL A 1153 56.12 46.70 49.37
N VAL A 1154 57.42 46.66 49.09
CA VAL A 1154 58.43 46.11 49.97
C VAL A 1154 59.23 47.25 50.60
N THR A 1155 59.28 47.29 51.93
CA THR A 1155 60.06 48.28 52.67
C THR A 1155 61.28 47.64 53.34
N PHE A 1156 62.47 47.94 52.83
CA PHE A 1156 63.75 47.57 53.41
C PHE A 1156 64.23 48.63 54.41
N GLY A 1157 64.79 48.20 55.54
CA GLY A 1157 65.29 49.10 56.60
C GLY A 1157 64.28 49.38 57.72
N VAL A 1158 63.31 48.49 57.94
CA VAL A 1158 62.37 48.55 59.07
C VAL A 1158 62.67 47.41 60.04
N TYR A 1159 62.89 47.72 61.31
CA TYR A 1159 63.15 46.73 62.36
C TYR A 1159 61.87 46.45 63.16
N ARG A 1160 61.54 45.18 63.33
CA ARG A 1160 60.49 44.77 64.27
C ARG A 1160 61.01 44.92 65.71
N GLY A 1161 60.41 45.82 66.49
CA GLY A 1161 60.65 45.96 67.93
C GLY A 1161 59.80 45.00 68.76
N ASN A 1162 60.05 44.94 70.07
CA ASN A 1162 59.26 44.21 71.07
C ASN A 1162 57.79 44.72 71.09
N ASP A 1163 56.81 43.83 71.32
CA ASP A 1163 55.33 43.99 71.18
C ASP A 1163 54.67 45.16 71.93
N ARG A 1164 55.43 46.02 72.62
CA ARG A 1164 54.95 47.26 73.25
C ARG A 1164 55.34 48.56 72.51
N ILE A 1165 55.96 48.49 71.33
CA ILE A 1165 56.32 49.68 70.53
C ILE A 1165 55.97 49.45 69.05
N ILE A 1166 55.00 50.21 68.55
CA ILE A 1166 54.53 50.18 67.16
C ILE A 1166 55.43 51.16 66.35
N TYR A 1167 56.47 50.60 65.70
CA TYR A 1167 57.51 51.23 64.87
C TYR A 1167 58.54 52.16 65.57
N ARG A 1168 59.81 51.71 65.61
CA ARG A 1168 60.99 52.58 65.75
C ARG A 1168 61.64 52.76 64.37
N GLY A 1169 61.60 53.98 63.83
CA GLY A 1169 62.65 54.43 62.93
C GLY A 1169 63.88 54.73 63.78
N GLU A 1170 64.96 53.96 63.64
CA GLU A 1170 66.17 54.22 64.43
C GLU A 1170 66.93 55.47 63.96
N LYS A 1171 67.73 55.98 64.90
CA LYS A 1171 68.22 57.36 65.04
C LYS A 1171 69.06 57.82 63.83
N GLY A 1172 68.58 58.86 63.14
CA GLY A 1172 69.33 59.54 62.06
C GLY A 1172 68.54 60.48 61.14
N MET A 1173 67.21 60.51 61.18
CA MET A 1173 66.40 61.21 60.16
C MET A 1173 65.29 62.15 60.68
N ASN A 1174 65.59 62.92 61.74
CA ASN A 1174 64.85 64.15 62.01
C ASN A 1174 65.60 65.36 61.42
N ARG A 1175 65.31 65.67 60.15
CA ARG A 1175 65.19 67.05 59.65
C ARG A 1175 63.77 67.16 59.07
N LEU A 1176 62.77 67.22 59.96
CA LEU A 1176 61.95 68.41 60.21
C LEU A 1176 61.27 68.99 58.96
N LEU A 1177 59.96 68.72 58.86
CA LEU A 1177 58.89 69.72 58.74
C LEU A 1177 59.34 71.09 58.19
N ASN A 1178 59.18 71.26 56.88
CA ASN A 1178 58.51 72.39 56.24
C ASN A 1178 57.90 71.92 54.92
#